data_AF-A0A1V6GBU9-F1
#
_entry.id   AF-A0A1V6GBU9-F1
#
_cell.length_a   1.000
_cell.length_b   1.000
_cell.length_c   1.000
_cell.angle_alpha   90.00
_cell.angle_beta   90.00
_cell.angle_gamma   90.00
#
_symmetry.space_group_name_H-M   'P 1'
#
loop_
_entity.id
_entity.type
_entity.pdbx_description
1 polymer ?
#
loop_
_entity_poly.entity_id
_entity_poly.type
_entity_poly.pdbx_seq_one_letter_code
_entity_poly.pdbx_strand_id
1 'polypeptide(L)'
;MEDPVTNTVTESDFLALLEQCPLPVVDLLSQIHACETANRAKAAEWTLVLVEELTDRADFPGLFLTLKDRAEQLVAALSPADLRDLLKKANKDRLVAALIENAGFGEIPLAESFRRLDRLLALKPGTLVLDPAWGIGTVKRLDDFYKRVTVDFACKPNHAMTFAAASETLDRAPHNHLLTQRHNDPQAISRMAAEQPGELVKCALRSFGDMPVARLEETLTRQGFVTAAGWKSFWDAARKVFKNDPLIVIPSKRSDPLRLLAEPESYGDAWFTRFAALTDPTQILNEVNELDAANQFAGLEETRRGVLEERLAFAVKGAHNTDAALYARLAAAVSRLGFLTPPAEQMRAHLWEDDRYIEAAERLGVRDVSAMVTFLLAEGSQAAERLLGRLSRMPFNLLSDVLAALKQTPEAAVACRKLLSQPKAPPTLINWVFRFRAETAAWGLPPLSELLNHAIVLVEGRLSGEALRMQNSLKTLFEQSKWLEAIFTELDTPQRQLFFERVQASQAWDPSTHRSLLGRMLKLDPSLADRKRAAVPQPQEAVRWTSWRSLKERQLLYKRLVEEELPKNSHDIAVARSYGDLRENFEYQAAKDFQRQLLQRQDEMQQELKHVKGHDFADVPCDKVGPGTTVVLRMEDGSQRTYTILGEWDRDERLNIISNKTRLAQNLEGKACGDTVAVPSPAGDETARIEALLPLDETIRAWIRSSPEHLD
;
A
#
# COMPACT_ATOMS: atom_id res chain seq x y z
N MET A 1 19.67 -55.57 17.87
CA MET A 1 19.99 -55.03 19.20
C MET A 1 21.40 -55.48 19.51
N GLU A 2 22.38 -54.71 19.03
CA GLU A 2 23.76 -54.81 19.50
C GLU A 2 23.92 -53.68 20.52
N ASP A 3 24.30 -54.02 21.75
CA ASP A 3 24.57 -53.05 22.81
C ASP A 3 25.78 -52.19 22.43
N PRO A 4 25.76 -50.86 22.63
CA PRO A 4 26.92 -50.04 22.43
C PRO A 4 27.88 -50.27 23.61
N VAL A 5 29.07 -50.79 23.31
CA VAL A 5 30.19 -50.89 24.24
C VAL A 5 30.54 -49.49 24.75
N THR A 6 30.12 -49.16 25.96
CA THR A 6 30.62 -48.00 26.71
C THR A 6 32.07 -48.28 27.10
N ASN A 7 33.00 -47.82 26.26
CA ASN A 7 34.43 -47.82 26.56
C ASN A 7 34.67 -46.97 27.82
N THR A 8 34.85 -47.61 28.98
CA THR A 8 35.24 -46.93 30.21
C THR A 8 36.69 -46.49 30.08
N VAL A 9 36.93 -45.19 29.87
CA VAL A 9 38.28 -44.60 29.83
C VAL A 9 38.99 -44.90 31.15
N THR A 10 40.13 -45.61 31.10
CA THR A 10 40.89 -45.95 32.30
C THR A 10 42.04 -44.97 32.54
N GLU A 11 42.45 -44.80 33.80
CA GLU A 11 43.62 -44.00 34.16
C GLU A 11 44.92 -44.50 33.50
N SER A 12 44.99 -45.81 33.22
CA SER A 12 46.09 -46.41 32.46
C SER A 12 46.15 -45.91 31.03
N ASP A 13 45.00 -45.69 30.38
CA ASP A 13 44.94 -45.19 28.99
C ASP A 13 45.39 -43.73 28.90
N PHE A 14 45.04 -42.93 29.92
CA PHE A 14 45.44 -41.52 30.02
C PHE A 14 46.94 -41.36 30.25
N LEU A 15 47.51 -42.13 31.20
CA LEU A 15 48.95 -42.13 31.45
C LEU A 15 49.73 -42.63 30.22
N ALA A 16 49.24 -43.65 29.51
CA ALA A 16 49.86 -44.14 28.29
C ALA A 16 49.90 -43.08 27.17
N LEU A 17 48.90 -42.19 27.09
CA LEU A 17 48.95 -41.06 26.15
C LEU A 17 49.92 -39.95 26.62
N LEU A 18 50.04 -39.70 27.92
CA LEU A 18 50.98 -38.72 28.48
C LEU A 18 52.45 -39.07 28.25
N GLU A 19 52.77 -40.37 28.15
CA GLU A 19 54.14 -40.84 27.87
C GLU A 19 54.55 -40.68 26.39
N GLN A 20 53.62 -40.37 25.49
CA GLN A 20 53.91 -40.22 24.06
C GLN A 20 54.69 -38.93 23.76
N CYS A 21 55.49 -38.98 22.69
CA CYS A 21 56.24 -37.84 22.16
C CYS A 21 56.13 -37.83 20.62
N PRO A 22 55.46 -36.83 20.02
CA PRO A 22 54.81 -35.66 20.65
C PRO A 22 53.57 -36.03 21.47
N LEU A 23 53.15 -35.14 22.38
CA LEU A 23 51.93 -35.33 23.18
C LEU A 23 50.69 -35.24 22.28
N PRO A 24 49.79 -36.24 22.29
CA PRO A 24 48.54 -36.22 21.54
C PRO A 24 47.47 -35.41 22.31
N VAL A 25 47.63 -34.08 22.36
CA VAL A 25 46.81 -33.18 23.19
C VAL A 25 45.31 -33.29 22.90
N VAL A 26 44.91 -33.47 21.64
CA VAL A 26 43.49 -33.63 21.25
C VAL A 26 42.90 -34.92 21.81
N ASP A 27 43.66 -36.02 21.81
CA ASP A 27 43.21 -37.30 22.34
C ASP A 27 43.17 -37.29 23.86
N LEU A 28 44.15 -36.64 24.50
CA LEU A 28 44.19 -36.40 25.94
C LEU A 28 43.00 -35.55 26.40
N LEU A 29 42.66 -34.47 25.68
CA LEU A 29 41.47 -33.66 25.95
C LEU A 29 40.18 -34.47 25.74
N SER A 30 40.12 -35.32 24.72
CA SER A 30 38.96 -36.19 24.48
C SER A 30 38.75 -37.17 25.64
N GLN A 31 39.83 -37.74 26.18
CA GLN A 31 39.76 -38.59 27.38
C GLN A 31 39.37 -37.81 28.64
N ILE A 32 39.85 -36.58 28.81
CA ILE A 32 39.45 -35.70 29.93
C ILE A 32 37.95 -35.40 29.87
N HIS A 33 37.40 -35.07 28.70
CA HIS A 33 35.96 -34.85 28.52
C HIS A 33 35.14 -36.10 28.82
N ALA A 34 35.59 -37.26 28.33
CA ALA A 34 34.94 -38.53 28.64
C ALA A 34 34.97 -38.83 30.15
N CYS A 35 36.11 -38.60 30.81
CA CYS A 35 36.26 -38.74 32.25
C CYS A 35 35.35 -37.78 33.03
N GLU A 36 35.18 -36.54 32.57
CA GLU A 36 34.36 -35.54 33.26
C GLU A 36 32.90 -35.96 33.44
N THR A 37 32.34 -36.68 32.47
CA THR A 37 30.97 -37.23 32.57
C THR A 37 30.84 -38.30 33.66
N ALA A 38 31.93 -39.00 33.99
CA ALA A 38 31.95 -40.10 34.95
C ALA A 38 32.51 -39.69 36.34
N ASN A 39 33.55 -38.85 36.37
CA ASN A 39 34.23 -38.38 37.57
C ASN A 39 34.89 -37.01 37.34
N ARG A 40 34.15 -35.94 37.69
CA ARG A 40 34.60 -34.56 37.53
C ARG A 40 35.87 -34.22 38.31
N ALA A 41 36.07 -34.81 39.50
CA ALA A 41 37.26 -34.55 40.30
C ALA A 41 38.51 -35.16 39.65
N LYS A 42 38.41 -36.37 39.10
CA LYS A 42 39.50 -37.04 38.39
C LYS A 42 39.83 -36.33 37.06
N ALA A 43 38.82 -35.84 36.34
CA ALA A 43 39.04 -35.03 35.15
C ALA A 43 39.77 -33.70 35.45
N ALA A 44 39.49 -33.07 36.60
CA ALA A 44 40.21 -31.87 37.04
C ALA A 44 41.68 -32.18 37.39
N GLU A 45 41.94 -33.30 38.07
CA GLU A 45 43.30 -33.79 38.35
C GLU A 45 44.09 -34.03 37.05
N TRP A 46 43.50 -34.76 36.10
CA TRP A 46 44.11 -35.01 34.79
C TRP A 46 44.37 -33.73 33.99
N THR A 47 43.47 -32.74 34.09
CA THR A 47 43.68 -31.43 33.47
C THR A 47 44.92 -30.73 34.04
N LEU A 48 45.12 -30.76 35.36
CA LEU A 48 46.29 -30.14 36.00
C LEU A 48 47.58 -30.88 35.65
N VAL A 49 47.56 -32.22 35.64
CA VAL A 49 48.72 -33.04 35.20
C VAL A 49 49.11 -32.72 33.76
N LEU A 50 48.13 -32.62 32.86
CA LEU A 50 48.36 -32.25 31.47
C LEU A 50 48.95 -30.83 31.34
N VAL A 51 48.44 -29.87 32.12
CA VAL A 51 48.95 -28.49 32.13
C VAL A 51 50.40 -28.43 32.62
N GLU A 52 50.74 -29.17 33.68
CA GLU A 52 52.10 -29.25 34.20
C GLU A 52 53.06 -29.85 33.16
N GLU A 53 52.69 -30.99 32.58
CA GLU A 53 53.51 -31.69 31.58
C GLU A 53 53.75 -30.84 30.32
N LEU A 54 52.71 -30.17 29.81
CA LEU A 54 52.82 -29.27 28.66
C LEU A 54 53.69 -28.04 28.98
N THR A 55 53.62 -27.54 30.21
CA THR A 55 54.45 -26.43 30.68
C THR A 55 55.92 -26.83 30.75
N ASP A 56 56.22 -27.99 31.32
CA ASP A 56 57.60 -28.47 31.51
C ASP A 56 58.26 -28.89 30.18
N ARG A 57 57.48 -29.44 29.25
CA ARG A 57 57.93 -29.72 27.88
C ARG A 57 58.05 -28.48 27.00
N ALA A 58 57.62 -27.30 27.48
CA ALA A 58 57.53 -26.06 26.71
C ALA A 58 56.72 -26.22 25.41
N ASP A 59 55.60 -26.94 25.49
CA ASP A 59 54.64 -27.13 24.40
C ASP A 59 53.56 -26.05 24.45
N PHE A 60 53.88 -24.87 23.92
CA PHE A 60 52.95 -23.75 23.87
C PHE A 60 51.65 -24.04 23.10
N PRO A 61 51.66 -24.60 21.87
CA PRO A 61 50.42 -24.90 21.15
C PRO A 61 49.51 -25.86 21.92
N GLY A 62 50.07 -26.91 22.51
CA GLY A 62 49.34 -27.87 23.33
C GLY A 62 48.77 -27.23 24.60
N LEU A 63 49.57 -26.44 25.30
CA LEU A 63 49.13 -25.74 26.52
C LEU A 63 48.02 -24.72 26.19
N PHE A 64 48.19 -23.92 25.15
CA PHE A 64 47.20 -22.92 24.74
C PHE A 64 45.85 -23.55 24.40
N LEU A 65 45.86 -24.67 23.65
CA LEU A 65 44.65 -25.43 23.36
C LEU A 65 43.98 -25.96 24.64
N THR A 66 44.77 -26.55 25.54
CA THR A 66 44.28 -27.12 26.81
C THR A 66 43.68 -26.05 27.72
N LEU A 67 44.36 -24.91 27.89
CA LEU A 67 43.88 -23.83 28.74
C LEU A 67 42.62 -23.15 28.17
N LYS A 68 42.51 -23.04 26.85
CA LYS A 68 41.33 -22.49 26.18
C LYS A 68 40.11 -23.40 26.31
N ASP A 69 40.31 -24.70 26.14
CA ASP A 69 39.26 -25.72 26.23
C ASP A 69 38.75 -25.90 27.68
N ARG A 70 39.67 -25.92 28.65
CA ARG A 70 39.38 -26.18 30.07
C ARG A 70 39.30 -24.90 30.92
N ALA A 71 39.09 -23.75 30.28
CA ALA A 71 39.15 -22.43 30.91
C ALA A 71 38.22 -22.30 32.12
N GLU A 72 36.98 -22.80 32.02
CA GLU A 72 35.98 -22.69 33.09
C GLU A 72 36.35 -23.52 34.33
N GLN A 73 36.93 -24.72 34.18
CA GLN A 73 37.34 -25.52 35.33
C GLN A 73 38.61 -24.97 35.98
N LEU A 74 39.56 -24.46 35.17
CA LEU A 74 40.85 -24.01 35.66
C LEU A 74 40.77 -22.73 36.49
N VAL A 75 39.80 -21.85 36.23
CA VAL A 75 39.59 -20.62 37.03
C VAL A 75 39.17 -20.90 38.48
N ALA A 76 38.72 -22.12 38.79
CA ALA A 76 38.47 -22.53 40.18
C ALA A 76 39.77 -22.70 41.00
N ALA A 77 40.91 -22.93 40.33
CA ALA A 77 42.20 -23.22 40.97
C ALA A 77 43.31 -22.21 40.64
N LEU A 78 43.23 -21.53 39.48
CA LEU A 78 44.24 -20.62 38.97
C LEU A 78 43.62 -19.28 38.60
N SER A 79 44.27 -18.18 38.95
CA SER A 79 43.85 -16.86 38.50
C SER A 79 44.15 -16.68 36.99
N PRO A 80 43.44 -15.79 36.27
CA PRO A 80 43.78 -15.46 34.89
C PRO A 80 45.24 -14.99 34.70
N ALA A 81 45.85 -14.38 35.72
CA ALA A 81 47.27 -14.01 35.70
C ALA A 81 48.19 -15.23 35.77
N ASP A 82 47.82 -16.26 36.54
CA ASP A 82 48.57 -17.52 36.60
C ASP A 82 48.53 -18.25 35.25
N LEU A 83 47.37 -18.25 34.57
CA LEU A 83 47.23 -18.82 33.23
C LEU A 83 48.15 -18.12 32.20
N ARG A 84 48.24 -16.79 32.27
CA ARG A 84 49.17 -16.00 31.45
C ARG A 84 50.62 -16.41 31.71
N ASP A 85 50.99 -16.58 32.98
CA ASP A 85 52.36 -16.88 33.38
C ASP A 85 52.75 -18.32 33.00
N LEU A 86 51.81 -19.26 33.04
CA LEU A 86 51.98 -20.62 32.48
C LEU A 86 52.21 -20.59 30.97
N LEU A 87 51.39 -19.85 30.21
CA LEU A 87 51.59 -19.67 28.76
C LEU A 87 52.95 -19.06 28.43
N LYS A 88 53.42 -18.10 29.24
CA LYS A 88 54.75 -17.51 29.09
C LYS A 88 55.86 -18.52 29.43
N LYS A 89 55.69 -19.34 30.46
CA LYS A 89 56.66 -20.37 30.87
C LYS A 89 56.81 -21.47 29.80
N ALA A 90 55.71 -21.85 29.15
CA ALA A 90 55.68 -22.88 28.11
C ALA A 90 56.21 -22.41 26.74
N ASN A 91 56.61 -21.14 26.60
CA ASN A 91 57.08 -20.59 25.34
C ASN A 91 58.43 -19.87 25.49
N LYS A 92 59.34 -20.07 24.53
CA LYS A 92 60.66 -19.40 24.51
C LYS A 92 60.76 -18.25 23.51
N ASP A 93 59.74 -18.07 22.64
CA ASP A 93 59.72 -17.01 21.64
C ASP A 93 59.35 -15.64 22.27
N ARG A 94 60.23 -14.65 22.12
CA ARG A 94 60.04 -13.28 22.65
C ARG A 94 58.81 -12.60 22.08
N LEU A 95 58.50 -12.83 20.80
CA LEU A 95 57.32 -12.25 20.16
C LEU A 95 56.05 -12.83 20.77
N VAL A 96 55.95 -14.15 20.87
CA VAL A 96 54.79 -14.82 21.47
C VAL A 96 54.61 -14.40 22.93
N ALA A 97 55.68 -14.24 23.70
CA ALA A 97 55.62 -13.69 25.05
C ALA A 97 55.03 -12.27 25.07
N ALA A 98 55.45 -11.40 24.14
CA ALA A 98 54.88 -10.07 23.99
C ALA A 98 53.40 -10.09 23.57
N LEU A 99 52.97 -11.04 22.73
CA LEU A 99 51.56 -11.22 22.36
C LEU A 99 50.71 -11.65 23.56
N ILE A 100 51.18 -12.61 24.35
CA ILE A 100 50.51 -13.08 25.58
C ILE A 100 50.31 -11.92 26.56
N GLU A 101 51.34 -11.10 26.76
CA GLU A 101 51.26 -9.91 27.63
C GLU A 101 50.22 -8.89 27.17
N ASN A 102 49.96 -8.79 25.87
CA ASN A 102 49.02 -7.81 25.30
C ASN A 102 47.63 -8.41 25.01
N ALA A 103 47.39 -9.66 25.40
CA ALA A 103 46.09 -10.30 25.26
C ALA A 103 45.12 -9.96 26.41
N GLY A 104 45.58 -9.29 27.48
CA GLY A 104 44.74 -8.76 28.55
C GLY A 104 44.35 -9.77 29.63
N PHE A 105 45.08 -10.88 29.79
CA PHE A 105 44.80 -11.85 30.86
C PHE A 105 44.85 -11.19 32.25
N GLY A 106 43.73 -11.24 32.98
CA GLY A 106 43.56 -10.60 34.28
C GLY A 106 43.04 -9.15 34.23
N GLU A 107 42.98 -8.55 33.04
CA GLU A 107 42.46 -7.19 32.83
C GLU A 107 41.05 -7.19 32.19
N ILE A 108 40.75 -8.23 31.40
CA ILE A 108 39.46 -8.42 30.69
C ILE A 108 38.93 -9.84 30.93
N PRO A 109 37.67 -10.16 30.54
CA PRO A 109 37.13 -11.51 30.68
C PRO A 109 38.00 -12.56 30.00
N LEU A 110 38.21 -13.71 30.66
CA LEU A 110 39.16 -14.74 30.23
C LEU A 110 38.90 -15.25 28.80
N ALA A 111 37.64 -15.47 28.44
CA ALA A 111 37.26 -15.87 27.08
C ALA A 111 37.68 -14.84 26.02
N GLU A 112 37.59 -13.54 26.35
CA GLU A 112 38.04 -12.46 25.49
C GLU A 112 39.57 -12.42 25.40
N SER A 113 40.30 -12.69 26.50
CA SER A 113 41.77 -12.79 26.47
C SER A 113 42.25 -13.91 25.54
N PHE A 114 41.62 -15.09 25.59
CA PHE A 114 41.91 -16.18 24.66
C PHE A 114 41.60 -15.79 23.21
N ARG A 115 40.47 -15.11 22.95
CA ARG A 115 40.10 -14.62 21.61
C ARG A 115 41.13 -13.62 21.06
N ARG A 116 41.58 -12.68 21.89
CA ARG A 116 42.62 -11.69 21.53
C ARG A 116 43.95 -12.37 21.25
N LEU A 117 44.35 -13.34 22.07
CA LEU A 117 45.59 -14.08 21.86
C LEU A 117 45.53 -14.90 20.56
N ASP A 118 44.43 -15.61 20.29
CA ASP A 118 44.20 -16.32 19.01
C ASP A 118 44.41 -15.39 17.81
N ARG A 119 43.77 -14.22 17.86
CA ARG A 119 43.84 -13.21 16.81
C ARG A 119 45.25 -12.66 16.62
N LEU A 120 46.00 -12.46 17.70
CA LEU A 120 47.39 -11.99 17.66
C LEU A 120 48.36 -13.06 17.13
N LEU A 121 48.27 -14.30 17.61
CA LEU A 121 49.05 -15.43 17.11
C LEU A 121 48.80 -15.70 15.62
N ALA A 122 47.62 -15.30 15.18
CA ALA A 122 47.20 -15.39 13.80
C ALA A 122 47.93 -14.43 12.85
N LEU A 123 48.56 -13.36 13.36
CA LEU A 123 49.21 -12.33 12.57
C LEU A 123 50.65 -12.74 12.23
N LYS A 124 50.92 -12.91 10.93
CA LYS A 124 52.27 -13.11 10.39
C LYS A 124 52.51 -12.12 9.24
N PRO A 125 53.76 -11.72 8.94
CA PRO A 125 54.06 -10.98 7.73
C PRO A 125 53.42 -11.63 6.49
N GLY A 126 52.70 -10.84 5.70
CA GLY A 126 51.90 -11.30 4.55
C GLY A 126 50.46 -11.68 4.87
N THR A 127 50.05 -11.74 6.13
CA THR A 127 48.65 -12.03 6.51
C THR A 127 47.75 -10.86 6.11
N LEU A 128 46.66 -11.16 5.40
CA LEU A 128 45.62 -10.18 5.10
C LEU A 128 44.70 -10.03 6.31
N VAL A 129 44.44 -8.77 6.67
CA VAL A 129 43.60 -8.40 7.81
C VAL A 129 42.54 -7.39 7.37
N LEU A 130 41.44 -7.35 8.11
CA LEU A 130 40.38 -6.37 7.98
C LEU A 130 40.33 -5.53 9.25
N ASP A 131 40.28 -4.21 9.07
CA ASP A 131 40.01 -3.24 10.11
C ASP A 131 38.71 -2.48 9.78
N PRO A 132 37.80 -2.28 10.75
CA PRO A 132 36.54 -1.57 10.51
C PRO A 132 36.71 -0.13 10.00
N ALA A 133 37.80 0.56 10.40
CA ALA A 133 38.07 1.94 10.03
C ALA A 133 38.92 2.04 8.76
N TRP A 134 39.93 1.17 8.62
CA TRP A 134 40.93 1.26 7.53
C TRP A 134 40.74 0.25 6.40
N GLY A 135 39.80 -0.70 6.53
CA GLY A 135 39.50 -1.70 5.52
C GLY A 135 40.55 -2.81 5.46
N ILE A 136 40.83 -3.31 4.26
CA ILE A 136 41.80 -4.40 4.07
C ILE A 136 43.25 -3.89 4.18
N GLY A 137 44.07 -4.65 4.90
CA GLY A 137 45.49 -4.39 5.04
C GLY A 137 46.33 -5.67 5.01
N THR A 138 47.62 -5.51 4.72
CA THR A 138 48.60 -6.60 4.78
C THR A 138 49.55 -6.38 5.94
N VAL A 139 49.66 -7.35 6.84
CA VAL A 139 50.64 -7.31 7.93
C VAL A 139 52.04 -7.31 7.34
N LYS A 140 52.85 -6.28 7.66
CA LYS A 140 54.24 -6.17 7.20
C LYS A 140 55.23 -6.75 8.18
N ARG A 141 55.09 -6.40 9.45
CA ARG A 141 55.96 -6.87 10.52
C ARG A 141 55.29 -6.78 11.88
N LEU A 142 55.73 -7.65 12.78
CA LEU A 142 55.46 -7.57 14.20
C LEU A 142 56.76 -7.22 14.91
N ASP A 143 56.68 -6.37 15.92
CA ASP A 143 57.80 -5.86 16.69
C ASP A 143 57.56 -6.18 18.16
N ASP A 144 58.37 -7.11 18.70
CA ASP A 144 58.27 -7.57 20.09
C ASP A 144 58.79 -6.51 21.08
N PHE A 145 59.76 -5.69 20.66
CA PHE A 145 60.36 -4.66 21.51
C PHE A 145 59.40 -3.48 21.75
N TYR A 146 58.81 -2.94 20.68
CA TYR A 146 57.83 -1.87 20.76
C TYR A 146 56.40 -2.37 20.98
N LYS A 147 56.17 -3.70 20.95
CA LYS A 147 54.86 -4.35 21.14
C LYS A 147 53.82 -3.87 20.11
N ARG A 148 54.24 -3.80 18.84
CA ARG A 148 53.44 -3.21 17.74
C ARG A 148 53.39 -4.11 16.52
N VAL A 149 52.27 -4.04 15.81
CA VAL A 149 52.13 -4.57 14.45
C VAL A 149 52.10 -3.40 13.46
N THR A 150 52.81 -3.56 12.35
CA THR A 150 52.75 -2.64 11.21
C THR A 150 51.92 -3.28 10.11
N VAL A 151 50.85 -2.60 9.71
CA VAL A 151 49.92 -3.05 8.66
C VAL A 151 49.89 -2.02 7.55
N ASP A 152 49.99 -2.49 6.31
CA ASP A 152 49.78 -1.68 5.12
C ASP A 152 48.32 -1.73 4.71
N PHE A 153 47.55 -0.71 5.09
CA PHE A 153 46.19 -0.52 4.59
C PHE A 153 46.20 0.24 3.26
N ALA A 154 45.22 -0.02 2.40
CA ALA A 154 45.10 0.65 1.11
C ALA A 154 45.04 2.18 1.23
N CYS A 155 44.40 2.71 2.28
CA CYS A 155 44.29 4.14 2.55
C CYS A 155 45.37 4.69 3.50
N LYS A 156 46.17 3.81 4.12
CA LYS A 156 47.15 4.20 5.16
C LYS A 156 48.31 3.20 5.21
N PRO A 157 49.34 3.37 4.35
CA PRO A 157 50.50 2.49 4.33
C PRO A 157 51.35 2.68 5.60
N ASN A 158 52.08 1.63 5.98
CA ASN A 158 52.97 1.55 7.15
C ASN A 158 52.30 1.96 8.47
N HIS A 159 51.02 1.65 8.65
CA HIS A 159 50.32 2.01 9.87
C HIS A 159 50.74 1.10 11.02
N ALA A 160 51.48 1.66 11.99
CA ALA A 160 51.88 0.93 13.19
C ALA A 160 50.87 1.13 14.34
N MET A 161 50.37 0.04 14.90
CA MET A 161 49.44 0.01 16.05
C MET A 161 49.95 -0.97 17.12
N THR A 162 49.53 -0.79 18.38
CA THR A 162 49.93 -1.69 19.49
C THR A 162 49.28 -3.06 19.32
N PHE A 163 49.86 -4.11 19.92
CA PHE A 163 49.23 -5.44 19.94
C PHE A 163 47.86 -5.40 20.62
N ALA A 164 47.71 -4.64 21.71
CA ALA A 164 46.41 -4.45 22.36
C ALA A 164 45.36 -3.90 21.38
N ALA A 165 45.67 -2.80 20.66
CA ALA A 165 44.74 -2.22 19.67
C ALA A 165 44.47 -3.17 18.51
N ALA A 166 45.51 -3.86 18.00
CA ALA A 166 45.37 -4.82 16.93
C ALA A 166 44.48 -6.01 17.31
N SER A 167 44.58 -6.48 18.56
CA SER A 167 43.75 -7.56 19.08
C SER A 167 42.27 -7.18 19.20
N GLU A 168 41.97 -5.88 19.25
CA GLU A 168 40.60 -5.37 19.33
C GLU A 168 39.97 -5.19 17.95
N THR A 169 40.73 -4.66 16.98
CA THR A 169 40.16 -4.22 15.69
C THR A 169 40.51 -5.07 14.49
N LEU A 170 41.61 -5.84 14.51
CA LEU A 170 42.05 -6.59 13.33
C LEU A 170 41.48 -7.99 13.29
N ASP A 171 40.69 -8.29 12.26
CA ASP A 171 40.30 -9.65 11.95
C ASP A 171 41.11 -10.23 10.79
N ARG A 172 41.35 -11.55 10.80
CA ARG A 172 41.88 -12.23 9.61
C ARG A 172 40.90 -12.04 8.48
N ALA A 173 41.38 -11.53 7.35
CA ALA A 173 40.54 -11.32 6.17
C ALA A 173 40.14 -12.68 5.58
N PRO A 174 38.86 -13.07 5.60
CA PRO A 174 38.43 -14.33 4.99
C PRO A 174 38.71 -14.31 3.48
N HIS A 175 39.12 -15.44 2.92
CA HIS A 175 39.43 -15.56 1.49
C HIS A 175 38.22 -15.24 0.59
N ASN A 176 37.01 -15.51 1.08
CA ASN A 176 35.74 -15.27 0.41
C ASN A 176 35.14 -13.88 0.68
N HIS A 177 35.79 -13.05 1.52
CA HIS A 177 35.33 -11.70 1.78
C HIS A 177 35.61 -10.79 0.57
N LEU A 178 34.65 -9.94 0.21
CA LEU A 178 34.67 -9.16 -1.04
C LEU A 178 35.88 -8.22 -1.15
N LEU A 179 36.29 -7.60 -0.04
CA LEU A 179 37.52 -6.79 0.01
C LEU A 179 38.79 -7.61 -0.25
N THR A 180 38.83 -8.87 0.23
CA THR A 180 39.94 -9.81 0.01
C THR A 180 39.98 -10.25 -1.45
N GLN A 181 38.83 -10.61 -2.01
CA GLN A 181 38.71 -10.97 -3.43
C GLN A 181 39.15 -9.82 -4.34
N ARG A 182 38.76 -8.58 -4.03
CA ARG A 182 39.21 -7.39 -4.76
C ARG A 182 40.71 -7.17 -4.65
N HIS A 183 41.30 -7.38 -3.47
CA HIS A 183 42.74 -7.21 -3.29
C HIS A 183 43.53 -8.23 -4.14
N ASN A 184 43.04 -9.47 -4.22
CA ASN A 184 43.69 -10.54 -4.97
C ASN A 184 43.48 -10.41 -6.48
N ASP A 185 42.28 -10.07 -6.94
CA ASP A 185 41.97 -9.89 -8.37
C ASP A 185 40.97 -8.72 -8.58
N PRO A 186 41.48 -7.48 -8.72
CA PRO A 186 40.66 -6.31 -8.98
C PRO A 186 39.89 -6.39 -10.30
N GLN A 187 40.44 -7.08 -11.32
CA GLN A 187 39.83 -7.17 -12.64
C GLN A 187 38.63 -8.12 -12.64
N ALA A 188 38.69 -9.23 -11.88
CA ALA A 188 37.55 -10.12 -11.69
C ALA A 188 36.37 -9.40 -11.03
N ILE A 189 36.61 -8.56 -10.01
CA ILE A 189 35.55 -7.80 -9.35
C ILE A 189 34.93 -6.75 -10.29
N SER A 190 35.75 -6.04 -11.06
CA SER A 190 35.26 -5.09 -12.06
C SER A 190 34.41 -5.76 -13.14
N ARG A 191 34.82 -6.95 -13.61
CA ARG A 191 34.01 -7.77 -14.54
C ARG A 191 32.71 -8.24 -13.90
N MET A 192 32.75 -8.74 -12.66
CA MET A 192 31.56 -9.16 -11.91
C MET A 192 30.56 -8.00 -11.73
N ALA A 193 31.04 -6.79 -11.44
CA ALA A 193 30.19 -5.61 -11.33
C ALA A 193 29.46 -5.25 -12.64
N ALA A 194 30.11 -5.47 -13.79
CA ALA A 194 29.55 -5.15 -15.10
C ALA A 194 28.65 -6.26 -15.66
N GLU A 195 29.07 -7.52 -15.52
CA GLU A 195 28.45 -8.67 -16.19
C GLU A 195 27.51 -9.45 -15.26
N GLN A 196 27.77 -9.46 -13.95
CA GLN A 196 27.00 -10.23 -12.96
C GLN A 196 26.65 -9.42 -11.69
N PRO A 197 25.86 -8.33 -11.80
CA PRO A 197 25.49 -7.48 -10.66
C PRO A 197 24.88 -8.22 -9.47
N GLY A 198 24.09 -9.27 -9.74
CA GLY A 198 23.47 -10.10 -8.71
C GLY A 198 24.49 -10.84 -7.84
N GLU A 199 25.53 -11.43 -8.45
CA GLU A 199 26.58 -12.14 -7.71
C GLU A 199 27.42 -11.18 -6.87
N LEU A 200 27.72 -9.97 -7.38
CA LEU A 200 28.43 -8.97 -6.60
C LEU A 200 27.67 -8.59 -5.32
N VAL A 201 26.35 -8.42 -5.41
CA VAL A 201 25.50 -8.15 -4.25
C VAL A 201 25.47 -9.33 -3.28
N LYS A 202 25.39 -10.57 -3.75
CA LYS A 202 25.50 -11.75 -2.84
C LYS A 202 26.84 -11.76 -2.12
N CYS A 203 27.95 -11.52 -2.82
CA CYS A 203 29.27 -11.42 -2.19
C CYS A 203 29.32 -10.29 -1.16
N ALA A 204 28.66 -9.15 -1.44
CA ALA A 204 28.55 -8.05 -0.49
C ALA A 204 27.76 -8.45 0.77
N LEU A 205 26.62 -9.13 0.63
CA LEU A 205 25.82 -9.61 1.76
C LEU A 205 26.59 -10.67 2.58
N ARG A 206 27.33 -11.59 1.95
CA ARG A 206 28.22 -12.54 2.66
C ARG A 206 29.30 -11.84 3.47
N SER A 207 29.82 -10.72 2.96
CA SER A 207 30.98 -10.03 3.52
C SER A 207 30.62 -9.03 4.59
N PHE A 208 29.54 -8.27 4.39
CA PHE A 208 29.15 -7.14 5.22
C PHE A 208 27.86 -7.40 6.02
N GLY A 209 27.23 -8.57 5.84
CA GLY A 209 25.98 -8.96 6.47
C GLY A 209 24.73 -8.44 5.77
N ASP A 210 23.58 -8.90 6.26
CA ASP A 210 22.26 -8.50 5.79
C ASP A 210 22.03 -7.00 6.01
N MET A 211 21.50 -6.32 5.00
CA MET A 211 21.32 -4.87 5.07
C MET A 211 20.24 -4.33 4.13
N PRO A 212 19.62 -3.17 4.45
CA PRO A 212 18.69 -2.51 3.55
C PRO A 212 19.35 -2.06 2.26
N VAL A 213 18.57 -1.94 1.18
CA VAL A 213 19.05 -1.50 -0.15
C VAL A 213 19.83 -0.18 -0.07
N ALA A 214 19.40 0.77 0.77
CA ALA A 214 20.06 2.06 0.92
C ALA A 214 21.46 1.93 1.56
N ARG A 215 21.62 1.03 2.53
CA ARG A 215 22.92 0.76 3.16
C ARG A 215 23.85 -0.03 2.23
N LEU A 216 23.26 -0.90 1.39
CA LEU A 216 23.99 -1.60 0.33
C LEU A 216 24.55 -0.62 -0.71
N GLU A 217 23.72 0.34 -1.15
CA GLU A 217 24.13 1.42 -2.05
C GLU A 217 25.32 2.20 -1.48
N GLU A 218 25.20 2.68 -0.23
CA GLU A 218 26.27 3.39 0.46
C GLU A 218 27.55 2.54 0.58
N THR A 219 27.41 1.26 0.94
CA THR A 219 28.55 0.36 1.14
C THR A 219 29.30 0.11 -0.17
N LEU A 220 28.59 -0.21 -1.25
CA LEU A 220 29.20 -0.50 -2.55
C LEU A 220 29.78 0.73 -3.22
N THR A 221 29.15 1.90 -3.06
CA THR A 221 29.64 3.17 -3.62
C THR A 221 30.84 3.71 -2.84
N ARG A 222 30.79 3.72 -1.51
CA ARG A 222 31.91 4.16 -0.66
C ARG A 222 33.16 3.32 -0.87
N GLN A 223 32.99 2.02 -1.05
CA GLN A 223 34.11 1.12 -1.33
C GLN A 223 34.54 1.16 -2.80
N GLY A 224 33.82 1.85 -3.69
CA GLY A 224 34.20 1.99 -5.10
C GLY A 224 33.94 0.75 -5.96
N PHE A 225 33.03 -0.14 -5.55
CA PHE A 225 32.59 -1.27 -6.37
C PHE A 225 31.61 -0.85 -7.47
N VAL A 226 30.81 0.18 -7.21
CA VAL A 226 29.83 0.76 -8.15
C VAL A 226 29.89 2.29 -8.03
N THR A 227 29.72 3.03 -9.12
CA THR A 227 29.66 4.50 -9.07
C THR A 227 28.26 4.97 -8.64
N ALA A 228 28.17 6.11 -7.96
CA ALA A 228 26.87 6.66 -7.55
C ALA A 228 25.93 6.90 -8.74
N ALA A 229 26.47 7.37 -9.88
CA ALA A 229 25.70 7.55 -11.12
C ALA A 229 25.23 6.23 -11.75
N GLY A 230 26.04 5.16 -11.62
CA GLY A 230 25.75 3.83 -12.16
C GLY A 230 24.90 2.95 -11.25
N TRP A 231 24.57 3.40 -10.03
CA TRP A 231 23.84 2.59 -9.05
C TRP A 231 22.48 2.12 -9.57
N LYS A 232 21.69 3.03 -10.17
CA LYS A 232 20.33 2.70 -10.61
C LYS A 232 20.33 1.56 -11.64
N SER A 233 21.19 1.64 -12.66
CA SER A 233 21.31 0.60 -13.68
C SER A 233 21.86 -0.72 -13.11
N PHE A 234 22.84 -0.64 -12.22
CA PHE A 234 23.39 -1.80 -11.51
C PHE A 234 22.31 -2.52 -10.68
N TRP A 235 21.55 -1.77 -9.86
CA TRP A 235 20.53 -2.33 -8.99
C TRP A 235 19.36 -2.92 -9.79
N ASP A 236 18.91 -2.26 -10.84
CA ASP A 236 17.84 -2.78 -11.70
C ASP A 236 18.25 -4.12 -12.36
N ALA A 237 19.52 -4.25 -12.78
CA ALA A 237 20.08 -5.48 -13.31
C ALA A 237 20.17 -6.59 -12.25
N ALA A 238 20.68 -6.29 -11.05
CA ALA A 238 20.75 -7.25 -9.95
C ALA A 238 19.35 -7.72 -9.51
N ARG A 239 18.41 -6.79 -9.34
CA ARG A 239 17.03 -7.07 -8.94
C ARG A 239 16.30 -7.96 -9.96
N LYS A 240 16.60 -7.83 -11.26
CA LYS A 240 16.03 -8.70 -12.30
C LYS A 240 16.45 -10.15 -12.11
N VAL A 241 17.70 -10.41 -11.71
CA VAL A 241 18.22 -11.75 -11.42
C VAL A 241 17.57 -12.31 -10.14
N PHE A 242 17.45 -11.49 -9.10
CA PHE A 242 16.91 -11.91 -7.81
C PHE A 242 15.46 -12.35 -7.81
N LYS A 243 14.66 -11.94 -8.81
CA LYS A 243 13.27 -12.41 -8.93
C LYS A 243 13.15 -13.94 -8.97
N ASN A 244 14.18 -14.63 -9.46
CA ASN A 244 14.20 -16.07 -9.63
C ASN A 244 15.30 -16.74 -8.78
N ASP A 245 15.90 -16.01 -7.84
CA ASP A 245 17.05 -16.48 -7.08
C ASP A 245 16.62 -16.93 -5.68
N PRO A 246 16.66 -18.23 -5.38
CA PRO A 246 16.05 -18.77 -4.17
C PRO A 246 16.91 -18.56 -2.92
N LEU A 247 18.12 -18.00 -3.08
CA LEU A 247 19.05 -17.71 -1.98
C LEU A 247 18.91 -16.28 -1.44
N ILE A 248 18.12 -15.41 -2.07
CA ILE A 248 18.02 -14.00 -1.65
C ILE A 248 16.57 -13.60 -1.36
N VAL A 249 16.35 -13.05 -0.18
CA VAL A 249 15.04 -12.54 0.23
C VAL A 249 15.00 -11.03 -0.02
N ILE A 250 14.12 -10.61 -0.94
CA ILE A 250 13.86 -9.19 -1.19
C ILE A 250 12.70 -8.75 -0.28
N PRO A 251 12.91 -7.81 0.65
CA PRO A 251 11.85 -7.36 1.53
C PRO A 251 10.78 -6.55 0.77
N SER A 252 9.54 -6.61 1.27
CA SER A 252 8.42 -5.81 0.76
C SER A 252 8.57 -4.32 1.06
N LYS A 253 9.23 -3.97 2.18
CA LYS A 253 9.58 -2.59 2.55
C LYS A 253 11.06 -2.31 2.29
N ARG A 254 11.35 -1.13 1.76
CA ARG A 254 12.73 -0.69 1.45
C ARG A 254 13.62 -0.50 2.69
N SER A 255 13.02 -0.30 3.86
CA SER A 255 13.70 -0.15 5.16
C SER A 255 14.26 -1.47 5.71
N ASP A 256 13.70 -2.59 5.27
CA ASP A 256 14.00 -3.90 5.84
C ASP A 256 15.23 -4.49 5.12
N PRO A 257 15.97 -5.41 5.76
CA PRO A 257 17.21 -5.93 5.20
C PRO A 257 16.97 -6.89 4.04
N LEU A 258 17.78 -6.78 2.99
CA LEU A 258 18.03 -7.88 2.07
C LEU A 258 18.77 -8.98 2.83
N ARG A 259 18.29 -10.21 2.69
CA ARG A 259 18.91 -11.36 3.37
C ARG A 259 19.45 -12.35 2.35
N LEU A 260 20.66 -12.83 2.60
CA LEU A 260 21.23 -13.95 1.87
C LEU A 260 21.12 -15.21 2.72
N LEU A 261 20.38 -16.19 2.22
CA LEU A 261 20.17 -17.45 2.90
C LEU A 261 21.36 -18.40 2.67
N ALA A 262 21.74 -19.15 3.71
CA ALA A 262 22.80 -20.16 3.63
C ALA A 262 22.37 -21.38 2.78
N GLU A 263 21.08 -21.70 2.82
CA GLU A 263 20.39 -22.65 1.97
C GLU A 263 19.12 -21.97 1.46
N PRO A 264 18.58 -22.34 0.28
CA PRO A 264 17.30 -21.81 -0.18
C PRO A 264 16.25 -22.00 0.91
N GLU A 265 15.33 -21.04 1.09
CA GLU A 265 14.22 -21.23 2.02
C GLU A 265 13.43 -22.47 1.57
N SER A 266 13.71 -23.60 2.20
CA SER A 266 12.95 -24.82 2.05
C SER A 266 11.69 -24.59 2.85
N TYR A 267 10.53 -24.62 2.19
CA TYR A 267 9.24 -24.81 2.85
C TYR A 267 9.23 -26.22 3.46
N GLY A 268 9.98 -26.38 4.55
CA GLY A 268 10.13 -27.62 5.31
C GLY A 268 9.02 -27.76 6.34
N ASP A 269 9.11 -28.81 7.15
CA ASP A 269 8.03 -29.22 8.07
C ASP A 269 7.68 -28.13 9.09
N ALA A 270 8.66 -27.33 9.53
CA ALA A 270 8.43 -26.22 10.45
C ALA A 270 7.51 -25.13 9.86
N TRP A 271 7.65 -24.83 8.56
CA TRP A 271 6.79 -23.87 7.88
C TRP A 271 5.35 -24.40 7.77
N PHE A 272 5.19 -25.65 7.31
CA PHE A 272 3.88 -26.27 7.17
C PHE A 272 3.16 -26.45 8.53
N THR A 273 3.91 -26.73 9.60
CA THR A 273 3.38 -26.78 10.96
C THR A 273 2.83 -25.42 11.40
N ARG A 274 3.57 -24.33 11.15
CA ARG A 274 3.11 -22.97 11.45
C ARG A 274 1.90 -22.57 10.59
N PHE A 275 1.97 -22.86 9.29
CA PHE A 275 0.92 -22.53 8.33
C PHE A 275 -0.40 -23.24 8.66
N ALA A 276 -0.35 -24.52 9.07
CA ALA A 276 -1.51 -25.28 9.50
C ALA A 276 -2.24 -24.62 10.71
N ALA A 277 -1.49 -23.93 11.58
CA ALA A 277 -2.02 -23.27 12.77
C ALA A 277 -2.61 -21.87 12.51
N LEU A 278 -2.48 -21.30 11.31
CA LEU A 278 -3.00 -19.97 11.00
C LEU A 278 -4.53 -19.92 11.13
N THR A 279 -5.09 -18.80 11.57
CA THR A 279 -6.55 -18.62 11.68
C THR A 279 -7.08 -17.43 10.89
N ASP A 280 -6.22 -16.51 10.45
CA ASP A 280 -6.61 -15.37 9.62
C ASP A 280 -6.69 -15.76 8.14
N PRO A 281 -7.87 -15.70 7.49
CA PRO A 281 -8.03 -15.98 6.06
C PRO A 281 -7.14 -15.13 5.15
N THR A 282 -6.86 -13.88 5.53
CA THR A 282 -6.02 -12.97 4.72
C THR A 282 -4.57 -13.42 4.75
N GLN A 283 -4.03 -13.71 5.93
CA GLN A 283 -2.68 -14.24 6.09
C GLN A 283 -2.50 -15.59 5.36
N ILE A 284 -3.46 -16.50 5.46
CA ILE A 284 -3.43 -17.79 4.75
C ILE A 284 -3.27 -17.59 3.24
N LEU A 285 -4.09 -16.72 2.65
CA LEU A 285 -4.01 -16.41 1.22
C LEU A 285 -2.67 -15.76 0.84
N ASN A 286 -2.12 -14.90 1.69
CA ASN A 286 -0.85 -14.23 1.42
C ASN A 286 0.32 -15.24 1.42
N GLU A 287 0.42 -16.10 2.43
CA GLU A 287 1.48 -17.13 2.51
C GLU A 287 1.39 -18.13 1.35
N VAL A 288 0.17 -18.51 0.93
CA VAL A 288 -0.05 -19.33 -0.27
C VAL A 288 0.42 -18.63 -1.55
N ASN A 289 0.10 -17.35 -1.71
CA ASN A 289 0.53 -16.59 -2.90
C ASN A 289 2.05 -16.37 -2.93
N GLU A 290 2.71 -16.26 -1.78
CA GLU A 290 4.17 -16.19 -1.69
C GLU A 290 4.83 -17.50 -2.13
N LEU A 291 4.30 -18.65 -1.68
CA LEU A 291 4.74 -19.98 -2.11
C LEU A 291 4.56 -20.19 -3.62
N ASP A 292 3.46 -19.69 -4.18
CA ASP A 292 3.13 -19.74 -5.60
C ASP A 292 4.04 -18.82 -6.43
N ALA A 293 4.30 -17.61 -5.95
CA ALA A 293 5.22 -16.68 -6.58
C ALA A 293 6.67 -17.20 -6.58
N ALA A 294 7.07 -17.96 -5.57
CA ALA A 294 8.36 -18.64 -5.50
C ALA A 294 8.44 -19.87 -6.42
N ASN A 295 7.35 -20.22 -7.12
CA ASN A 295 7.23 -21.36 -8.03
C ASN A 295 7.52 -22.72 -7.36
N GLN A 296 7.26 -22.81 -6.05
CA GLN A 296 7.59 -23.98 -5.23
C GLN A 296 6.41 -24.93 -5.00
N PHE A 297 5.27 -24.69 -5.67
CA PHE A 297 4.17 -25.66 -5.72
C PHE A 297 4.53 -26.91 -6.53
N ALA A 298 5.38 -26.76 -7.53
CA ALA A 298 5.82 -27.86 -8.38
C ALA A 298 6.78 -28.77 -7.60
N GLY A 299 6.30 -29.95 -7.18
CA GLY A 299 7.09 -30.94 -6.44
C GLY A 299 6.74 -31.07 -4.95
N LEU A 300 5.70 -30.38 -4.47
CA LEU A 300 5.18 -30.63 -3.12
C LEU A 300 4.59 -32.05 -3.00
N GLU A 301 4.89 -32.71 -1.89
CA GLU A 301 4.25 -33.97 -1.51
C GLU A 301 2.75 -33.79 -1.30
N GLU A 302 1.97 -34.85 -1.56
CA GLU A 302 0.51 -34.83 -1.46
C GLU A 302 0.02 -34.44 -0.06
N THR A 303 0.74 -34.83 0.98
CA THR A 303 0.47 -34.48 2.38
C THR A 303 0.54 -32.97 2.62
N ARG A 304 1.59 -32.31 2.12
CA ARG A 304 1.80 -30.86 2.21
C ARG A 304 0.78 -30.11 1.36
N ARG A 305 0.46 -30.64 0.17
CA ARG A 305 -0.61 -30.13 -0.69
C ARG A 305 -1.96 -30.17 0.03
N GLY A 306 -2.24 -31.26 0.76
CA GLY A 306 -3.44 -31.40 1.60
C GLY A 306 -3.56 -30.34 2.70
N VAL A 307 -2.46 -29.98 3.37
CA VAL A 307 -2.46 -28.89 4.38
C VAL A 307 -2.85 -27.55 3.73
N LEU A 308 -2.31 -27.24 2.56
CA LEU A 308 -2.67 -26.01 1.83
C LEU A 308 -4.15 -26.00 1.45
N GLU A 309 -4.66 -27.11 0.94
CA GLU A 309 -6.06 -27.27 0.56
C GLU A 309 -7.01 -27.09 1.76
N GLU A 310 -6.73 -27.76 2.88
CA GLU A 310 -7.52 -27.65 4.10
C GLU A 310 -7.54 -26.20 4.62
N ARG A 311 -6.38 -25.53 4.62
CA ARG A 311 -6.29 -24.14 5.09
C ARG A 311 -6.99 -23.16 4.18
N LEU A 312 -6.90 -23.32 2.87
CA LEU A 312 -7.63 -22.51 1.91
C LEU A 312 -9.13 -22.73 2.03
N ALA A 313 -9.58 -23.98 2.22
CA ALA A 313 -10.99 -24.29 2.46
C ALA A 313 -11.53 -23.64 3.74
N PHE A 314 -10.74 -23.66 4.83
CA PHE A 314 -11.05 -22.89 6.04
C PHE A 314 -11.17 -21.40 5.73
N ALA A 315 -10.21 -20.82 5.00
CA ALA A 315 -10.19 -19.40 4.69
C ALA A 315 -11.40 -18.99 3.83
N VAL A 316 -11.77 -19.79 2.83
CA VAL A 316 -12.98 -19.57 1.99
C VAL A 316 -14.23 -19.56 2.87
N LYS A 317 -14.33 -20.51 3.82
CA LYS A 317 -15.43 -20.55 4.78
C LYS A 317 -15.45 -19.33 5.70
N GLY A 318 -14.29 -18.86 6.16
CA GLY A 318 -14.17 -17.66 6.99
C GLY A 318 -14.57 -16.36 6.28
N ALA A 319 -14.30 -16.27 4.97
CA ALA A 319 -14.71 -15.15 4.12
C ALA A 319 -16.19 -15.24 3.66
N HIS A 320 -16.84 -16.38 3.86
CA HIS A 320 -18.21 -16.63 3.40
C HIS A 320 -19.19 -15.67 4.11
N ASN A 321 -19.81 -14.76 3.35
CA ASN A 321 -20.69 -13.68 3.83
C ASN A 321 -20.06 -12.54 4.65
N THR A 322 -18.74 -12.55 4.87
CA THR A 322 -18.06 -11.49 5.66
C THR A 322 -17.31 -10.51 4.77
N ASP A 323 -16.64 -11.02 3.73
CA ASP A 323 -15.84 -10.21 2.82
C ASP A 323 -15.88 -10.81 1.40
N ALA A 324 -16.71 -10.23 0.54
CA ALA A 324 -16.88 -10.65 -0.85
C ALA A 324 -15.57 -10.53 -1.67
N ALA A 325 -14.73 -9.54 -1.38
CA ALA A 325 -13.47 -9.33 -2.09
C ALA A 325 -12.44 -10.39 -1.70
N LEU A 326 -12.29 -10.67 -0.40
CA LEU A 326 -11.43 -11.76 0.06
C LEU A 326 -11.92 -13.11 -0.44
N TYR A 327 -13.23 -13.36 -0.42
CA TYR A 327 -13.83 -14.57 -0.95
C TYR A 327 -13.49 -14.77 -2.43
N ALA A 328 -13.65 -13.74 -3.26
CA ALA A 328 -13.32 -13.80 -4.68
C ALA A 328 -11.83 -14.13 -4.93
N ARG A 329 -10.92 -13.53 -4.16
CA ARG A 329 -9.48 -13.80 -4.24
C ARG A 329 -9.15 -15.24 -3.85
N LEU A 330 -9.74 -15.74 -2.77
CA LEU A 330 -9.58 -17.11 -2.31
C LEU A 330 -10.11 -18.10 -3.35
N ALA A 331 -11.32 -17.89 -3.88
CA ALA A 331 -11.94 -18.76 -4.88
C ALA A 331 -11.09 -18.84 -6.17
N ALA A 332 -10.60 -17.70 -6.66
CA ALA A 332 -9.70 -17.66 -7.80
C ALA A 332 -8.37 -18.37 -7.52
N ALA A 333 -7.80 -18.22 -6.31
CA ALA A 333 -6.58 -18.91 -5.92
C ALA A 333 -6.75 -20.44 -5.85
N VAL A 334 -7.80 -20.92 -5.17
CA VAL A 334 -8.13 -22.35 -5.05
C VAL A 334 -8.25 -22.99 -6.44
N SER A 335 -9.01 -22.36 -7.33
CA SER A 335 -9.21 -22.87 -8.69
C SER A 335 -7.93 -22.85 -9.52
N ARG A 336 -7.15 -21.77 -9.45
CA ARG A 336 -5.91 -21.60 -10.22
C ARG A 336 -4.82 -22.59 -9.78
N LEU A 337 -4.77 -22.91 -8.49
CA LEU A 337 -3.82 -23.87 -7.92
C LEU A 337 -4.27 -25.33 -8.10
N GLY A 338 -5.48 -25.57 -8.62
CA GLY A 338 -6.01 -26.90 -8.89
C GLY A 338 -6.39 -27.68 -7.63
N PHE A 339 -6.87 -26.99 -6.59
CA PHE A 339 -7.46 -27.62 -5.42
C PHE A 339 -8.94 -27.94 -5.66
N LEU A 340 -9.44 -29.04 -5.10
CA LEU A 340 -10.80 -29.53 -5.33
C LEU A 340 -11.77 -29.11 -4.21
N THR A 341 -11.23 -28.66 -3.08
CA THR A 341 -11.98 -28.29 -1.87
C THR A 341 -11.72 -26.82 -1.51
N PRO A 342 -12.76 -25.98 -1.40
CA PRO A 342 -14.16 -26.24 -1.75
C PRO A 342 -14.35 -26.36 -3.27
N PRO A 343 -15.39 -27.08 -3.75
CA PRO A 343 -15.64 -27.23 -5.18
C PRO A 343 -15.82 -25.88 -5.88
N ALA A 344 -15.17 -25.71 -7.04
CA ALA A 344 -15.25 -24.49 -7.84
C ALA A 344 -16.68 -24.09 -8.22
N GLU A 345 -17.57 -25.06 -8.42
CA GLU A 345 -19.00 -24.81 -8.69
C GLU A 345 -19.70 -24.13 -7.51
N GLN A 346 -19.46 -24.57 -6.27
CA GLN A 346 -20.04 -23.97 -5.08
C GLN A 346 -19.53 -22.54 -4.87
N MET A 347 -18.24 -22.32 -5.08
CA MET A 347 -17.65 -20.99 -4.94
C MET A 347 -18.16 -20.01 -6.01
N ARG A 348 -18.34 -20.48 -7.25
CA ARG A 348 -18.98 -19.67 -8.30
C ARG A 348 -20.43 -19.37 -7.99
N ALA A 349 -21.21 -20.37 -7.56
CA ALA A 349 -22.61 -20.19 -7.17
C ALA A 349 -22.74 -19.10 -6.10
N HIS A 350 -21.85 -19.06 -5.11
CA HIS A 350 -21.83 -18.00 -4.10
C HIS A 350 -21.50 -16.62 -4.67
N LEU A 351 -20.57 -16.51 -5.62
CA LEU A 351 -20.27 -15.23 -6.26
C LEU A 351 -21.41 -14.74 -7.16
N TRP A 352 -22.16 -15.66 -7.77
CA TRP A 352 -23.35 -15.34 -8.59
C TRP A 352 -24.55 -14.88 -7.76
N GLU A 353 -24.70 -15.44 -6.55
CA GLU A 353 -25.76 -15.06 -5.63
C GLU A 353 -25.73 -13.55 -5.35
N ASP A 354 -26.87 -12.89 -5.53
CA ASP A 354 -27.05 -11.44 -5.36
C ASP A 354 -26.03 -10.55 -6.11
N ASP A 355 -25.44 -11.05 -7.21
CA ASP A 355 -24.37 -10.39 -7.95
C ASP A 355 -23.15 -10.00 -7.06
N ARG A 356 -22.82 -10.79 -6.02
CA ARG A 356 -21.71 -10.53 -5.07
C ARG A 356 -20.36 -10.26 -5.72
N TYR A 357 -20.10 -10.83 -6.89
CA TYR A 357 -18.89 -10.53 -7.67
C TYR A 357 -18.77 -9.04 -8.06
N ILE A 358 -19.89 -8.32 -8.19
CA ILE A 358 -19.91 -6.87 -8.43
C ILE A 358 -19.46 -6.12 -7.18
N GLU A 359 -20.01 -6.48 -6.01
CA GLU A 359 -19.60 -5.90 -4.72
C GLU A 359 -18.11 -6.16 -4.44
N ALA A 360 -17.65 -7.40 -4.70
CA ALA A 360 -16.25 -7.76 -4.57
C ALA A 360 -15.36 -6.84 -5.41
N ALA A 361 -15.72 -6.61 -6.68
CA ALA A 361 -14.92 -5.79 -7.59
C ALA A 361 -14.74 -4.33 -7.14
N GLU A 362 -15.60 -3.78 -6.29
CA GLU A 362 -15.45 -2.42 -5.76
C GLU A 362 -14.22 -2.27 -4.87
N ARG A 363 -13.79 -3.36 -4.21
CA ARG A 363 -12.65 -3.38 -3.29
C ARG A 363 -11.42 -4.10 -3.85
N LEU A 364 -11.53 -4.72 -5.02
CA LEU A 364 -10.43 -5.47 -5.65
C LEU A 364 -9.53 -4.59 -6.52
N GLY A 365 -8.23 -4.90 -6.49
CA GLY A 365 -7.27 -4.37 -7.45
C GLY A 365 -7.42 -5.02 -8.83
N VAL A 366 -6.88 -4.38 -9.87
CA VAL A 366 -7.03 -4.81 -11.28
C VAL A 366 -6.65 -6.29 -11.48
N ARG A 367 -5.52 -6.74 -10.91
CA ARG A 367 -5.07 -8.13 -11.04
C ARG A 367 -6.05 -9.14 -10.45
N ASP A 368 -6.63 -8.81 -9.30
CA ASP A 368 -7.57 -9.71 -8.61
C ASP A 368 -8.93 -9.73 -9.31
N VAL A 369 -9.36 -8.61 -9.90
CA VAL A 369 -10.54 -8.58 -10.78
C VAL A 369 -10.33 -9.51 -11.97
N SER A 370 -9.17 -9.48 -12.63
CA SER A 370 -8.88 -10.37 -13.76
C SER A 370 -8.88 -11.84 -13.38
N ALA A 371 -8.33 -12.16 -12.21
CA ALA A 371 -8.35 -13.51 -11.67
C ALA A 371 -9.78 -13.98 -11.37
N MET A 372 -10.61 -13.12 -10.78
CA MET A 372 -12.02 -13.41 -10.52
C MET A 372 -12.82 -13.58 -11.81
N VAL A 373 -12.66 -12.71 -12.80
CA VAL A 373 -13.35 -12.81 -14.10
C VAL A 373 -12.95 -14.10 -14.81
N THR A 374 -11.67 -14.44 -14.81
CA THR A 374 -11.18 -15.73 -15.36
C THR A 374 -11.81 -16.91 -14.65
N PHE A 375 -11.90 -16.87 -13.31
CA PHE A 375 -12.53 -17.91 -12.51
C PHE A 375 -14.03 -18.08 -12.83
N LEU A 376 -14.77 -16.99 -12.97
CA LEU A 376 -16.19 -17.02 -13.34
C LEU A 376 -16.40 -17.57 -14.76
N LEU A 377 -15.60 -17.10 -15.74
CA LEU A 377 -15.71 -17.52 -17.14
C LEU A 377 -15.34 -18.98 -17.37
N ALA A 378 -14.61 -19.62 -16.45
CA ALA A 378 -14.35 -21.05 -16.50
C ALA A 378 -15.62 -21.92 -16.42
N GLU A 379 -16.81 -21.34 -16.17
CA GLU A 379 -18.11 -22.08 -16.21
C GLU A 379 -18.60 -22.29 -17.65
N GLY A 380 -18.01 -21.59 -18.62
CA GLY A 380 -18.35 -21.67 -20.03
C GLY A 380 -19.35 -20.60 -20.46
N SER A 381 -20.15 -20.91 -21.50
CA SER A 381 -21.00 -19.93 -22.18
C SER A 381 -22.05 -19.26 -21.29
N GLN A 382 -22.62 -20.00 -20.32
CA GLN A 382 -23.61 -19.45 -19.38
C GLN A 382 -23.05 -18.29 -18.54
N ALA A 383 -21.77 -18.35 -18.14
CA ALA A 383 -21.13 -17.27 -17.39
C ALA A 383 -20.94 -16.01 -18.25
N ALA A 384 -20.58 -16.17 -19.53
CA ALA A 384 -20.45 -15.05 -20.45
C ALA A 384 -21.80 -14.31 -20.61
N GLU A 385 -22.89 -15.03 -20.81
CA GLU A 385 -24.24 -14.45 -20.91
C GLU A 385 -24.65 -13.72 -19.62
N ARG A 386 -24.41 -14.33 -18.45
CA ARG A 386 -24.71 -13.71 -17.13
C ARG A 386 -23.93 -12.41 -16.94
N LEU A 387 -22.63 -12.40 -17.20
CA LEU A 387 -21.79 -11.21 -17.07
C LEU A 387 -22.22 -10.11 -18.02
N LEU A 388 -22.43 -10.44 -19.31
CA LEU A 388 -22.87 -9.46 -20.31
C LEU A 388 -24.26 -8.89 -19.98
N GLY A 389 -25.14 -9.68 -19.37
CA GLY A 389 -26.45 -9.26 -18.88
C GLY A 389 -26.42 -8.28 -17.69
N ARG A 390 -25.25 -8.05 -17.08
CA ARG A 390 -25.07 -7.20 -15.89
C ARG A 390 -24.15 -6.00 -16.09
N LEU A 391 -23.67 -5.75 -17.31
CA LEU A 391 -22.73 -4.65 -17.63
C LEU A 391 -23.17 -3.28 -17.07
N SER A 392 -24.47 -2.96 -17.07
CA SER A 392 -24.97 -1.66 -16.60
C SER A 392 -24.79 -1.40 -15.10
N ARG A 393 -24.58 -2.46 -14.30
CA ARG A 393 -24.40 -2.38 -12.83
C ARG A 393 -22.93 -2.47 -12.41
N MET A 394 -22.02 -2.78 -13.32
CA MET A 394 -20.62 -3.04 -12.98
C MET A 394 -19.83 -1.74 -12.74
N PRO A 395 -18.93 -1.71 -11.75
CA PRO A 395 -17.89 -0.69 -11.68
C PRO A 395 -16.96 -0.78 -12.89
N PHE A 396 -16.25 0.31 -13.21
CA PHE A 396 -15.49 0.39 -14.47
C PHE A 396 -14.39 -0.68 -14.59
N ASN A 397 -13.71 -1.04 -13.50
CA ASN A 397 -12.68 -2.07 -13.49
C ASN A 397 -13.24 -3.44 -13.92
N LEU A 398 -14.36 -3.87 -13.34
CA LEU A 398 -15.01 -5.13 -13.66
C LEU A 398 -15.55 -5.12 -15.10
N LEU A 399 -16.25 -4.06 -15.49
CA LEU A 399 -16.76 -3.93 -16.86
C LEU A 399 -15.62 -4.01 -17.87
N SER A 400 -14.52 -3.31 -17.61
CA SER A 400 -13.37 -3.27 -18.50
C SER A 400 -12.74 -4.64 -18.68
N ASP A 401 -12.65 -5.42 -17.60
CA ASP A 401 -12.03 -6.74 -17.64
C ASP A 401 -12.93 -7.79 -18.30
N VAL A 402 -14.22 -7.79 -17.96
CA VAL A 402 -15.24 -8.64 -18.61
C VAL A 402 -15.26 -8.40 -20.12
N LEU A 403 -15.29 -7.14 -20.56
CA LEU A 403 -15.26 -6.82 -21.99
C LEU A 403 -13.91 -7.15 -22.62
N ALA A 404 -12.78 -6.95 -21.93
CA ALA A 404 -11.47 -7.35 -22.45
C ALA A 404 -11.38 -8.86 -22.69
N ALA A 405 -11.96 -9.68 -21.80
CA ALA A 405 -12.01 -11.13 -21.91
C ALA A 405 -12.98 -11.60 -23.02
N LEU A 406 -14.10 -10.91 -23.20
CA LEU A 406 -15.18 -11.31 -24.11
C LEU A 406 -15.22 -10.55 -25.44
N LYS A 407 -14.30 -9.61 -25.70
CA LYS A 407 -14.37 -8.73 -26.89
C LYS A 407 -14.35 -9.46 -28.25
N GLN A 408 -13.88 -10.69 -28.29
CA GLN A 408 -13.86 -11.51 -29.50
C GLN A 408 -15.15 -12.32 -29.71
N THR A 409 -16.09 -12.24 -28.77
CA THR A 409 -17.38 -12.95 -28.83
C THR A 409 -18.46 -12.06 -29.47
N PRO A 410 -19.32 -12.59 -30.37
CA PRO A 410 -20.40 -11.81 -30.95
C PRO A 410 -21.41 -11.33 -29.91
N GLU A 411 -21.60 -12.08 -28.83
CA GLU A 411 -22.50 -11.76 -27.72
C GLU A 411 -22.12 -10.44 -27.04
N ALA A 412 -20.82 -10.16 -26.88
CA ALA A 412 -20.34 -8.90 -26.30
C ALA A 412 -20.73 -7.69 -27.15
N ALA A 413 -20.58 -7.79 -28.48
CA ALA A 413 -20.99 -6.74 -29.40
C ALA A 413 -22.51 -6.49 -29.33
N VAL A 414 -23.32 -7.56 -29.29
CA VAL A 414 -24.80 -7.46 -29.16
C VAL A 414 -25.21 -6.81 -27.85
N ALA A 415 -24.62 -7.23 -26.72
CA ALA A 415 -24.92 -6.67 -25.40
C ALA A 415 -24.57 -5.18 -25.32
N CYS A 416 -23.38 -4.80 -25.78
CA CYS A 416 -22.94 -3.40 -25.81
C CYS A 416 -23.83 -2.54 -26.72
N ARG A 417 -24.16 -3.01 -27.92
CA ARG A 417 -25.07 -2.30 -28.84
C ARG A 417 -26.43 -2.06 -28.20
N LYS A 418 -27.02 -3.10 -27.59
CA LYS A 418 -28.33 -3.00 -26.91
C LYS A 418 -28.34 -1.96 -25.79
N LEU A 419 -27.26 -1.87 -24.99
CA LEU A 419 -27.16 -0.90 -23.90
C LEU A 419 -26.88 0.52 -24.39
N LEU A 420 -26.06 0.68 -25.43
CA LEU A 420 -25.70 1.98 -25.98
C LEU A 420 -26.84 2.62 -26.78
N SER A 421 -27.75 1.83 -27.36
CA SER A 421 -28.96 2.34 -28.03
C SER A 421 -30.05 2.82 -27.06
N GLN A 422 -29.84 2.71 -25.74
CA GLN A 422 -30.80 3.19 -24.76
C GLN A 422 -30.63 4.70 -24.54
N PRO A 423 -31.72 5.45 -24.27
CA PRO A 423 -31.63 6.89 -24.00
C PRO A 423 -30.65 7.26 -22.86
N LYS A 424 -30.49 6.36 -21.88
CA LYS A 424 -29.57 6.50 -20.76
C LYS A 424 -28.55 5.36 -20.74
N ALA A 425 -27.60 5.41 -21.68
CA ALA A 425 -26.52 4.44 -21.74
C ALA A 425 -25.61 4.51 -20.49
N PRO A 426 -25.07 3.36 -20.00
CA PRO A 426 -24.26 3.32 -18.78
C PRO A 426 -22.97 4.15 -18.91
N PRO A 427 -22.61 4.99 -17.91
CA PRO A 427 -21.41 5.84 -17.96
C PRO A 427 -20.12 5.05 -18.13
N THR A 428 -20.02 3.89 -17.47
CA THR A 428 -18.86 3.00 -17.51
C THR A 428 -18.65 2.42 -18.91
N LEU A 429 -19.73 2.00 -19.58
CA LEU A 429 -19.69 1.46 -20.93
C LEU A 429 -19.32 2.53 -21.96
N ILE A 430 -19.91 3.73 -21.86
CA ILE A 430 -19.57 4.86 -22.74
C ILE A 430 -18.08 5.17 -22.65
N ASN A 431 -17.55 5.26 -21.43
CA ASN A 431 -16.14 5.54 -21.21
C ASN A 431 -15.24 4.44 -21.82
N TRP A 432 -15.61 3.17 -21.63
CA TRP A 432 -14.88 2.03 -22.18
C TRP A 432 -14.84 2.06 -23.71
N VAL A 433 -15.98 2.25 -24.36
CA VAL A 433 -16.06 2.32 -25.83
C VAL A 433 -15.21 3.46 -26.39
N PHE A 434 -15.17 4.62 -25.75
CA PHE A 434 -14.30 5.71 -26.21
C PHE A 434 -12.81 5.42 -26.04
N ARG A 435 -12.41 4.67 -25.01
CA ARG A 435 -11.01 4.27 -24.79
C ARG A 435 -10.56 3.17 -25.76
N PHE A 436 -11.42 2.19 -26.04
CA PHE A 436 -11.12 1.02 -26.86
C PHE A 436 -11.77 1.08 -28.24
N ARG A 437 -12.00 2.29 -28.75
CA ARG A 437 -12.87 2.52 -29.90
C ARG A 437 -12.45 1.76 -31.16
N ALA A 438 -11.14 1.75 -31.44
CA ALA A 438 -10.57 1.01 -32.58
C ALA A 438 -10.85 -0.50 -32.50
N GLU A 439 -10.85 -1.08 -31.29
CA GLU A 439 -11.12 -2.50 -31.06
C GLU A 439 -12.60 -2.85 -31.25
N THR A 440 -13.49 -1.87 -31.09
CA THR A 440 -14.95 -2.03 -31.24
C THR A 440 -15.49 -1.67 -32.62
N ALA A 441 -14.63 -1.31 -33.59
CA ALA A 441 -15.06 -0.80 -34.90
C ALA A 441 -15.99 -1.77 -35.66
N ALA A 442 -15.76 -3.07 -35.54
CA ALA A 442 -16.57 -4.11 -36.19
C ALA A 442 -17.89 -4.44 -35.46
N TRP A 443 -18.14 -3.86 -34.29
CA TRP A 443 -19.27 -4.25 -33.44
C TRP A 443 -20.60 -3.64 -33.87
N GLY A 444 -20.62 -2.76 -34.88
CA GLY A 444 -21.84 -2.10 -35.34
C GLY A 444 -22.55 -1.35 -34.20
N LEU A 445 -21.78 -0.62 -33.38
CA LEU A 445 -22.30 0.21 -32.29
C LEU A 445 -23.12 1.39 -32.85
N PRO A 446 -23.91 2.08 -32.00
CA PRO A 446 -24.59 3.30 -32.43
C PRO A 446 -23.64 4.31 -33.09
N PRO A 447 -24.14 5.15 -34.02
CA PRO A 447 -23.32 6.14 -34.71
C PRO A 447 -22.51 6.99 -33.74
N LEU A 448 -21.30 7.38 -34.16
CA LEU A 448 -20.39 8.16 -33.31
C LEU A 448 -21.04 9.45 -32.78
N SER A 449 -21.88 10.11 -33.59
CA SER A 449 -22.64 11.30 -33.17
C SER A 449 -23.56 11.04 -31.98
N GLU A 450 -24.18 9.87 -31.91
CA GLU A 450 -25.06 9.46 -30.81
C GLU A 450 -24.25 9.17 -29.54
N LEU A 451 -23.14 8.44 -29.68
CA LEU A 451 -22.21 8.17 -28.57
C LEU A 451 -21.61 9.46 -28.00
N LEU A 452 -21.26 10.42 -28.85
CA LEU A 452 -20.77 11.74 -28.44
C LEU A 452 -21.86 12.53 -27.70
N ASN A 453 -23.12 12.44 -28.15
CA ASN A 453 -24.22 13.08 -27.43
C ASN A 453 -24.42 12.48 -26.04
N HIS A 454 -24.34 11.15 -25.89
CA HIS A 454 -24.33 10.52 -24.57
C HIS A 454 -23.19 11.02 -23.69
N ALA A 455 -21.96 11.12 -24.24
CA ALA A 455 -20.82 11.64 -23.51
C ALA A 455 -21.02 13.10 -23.05
N ILE A 456 -21.58 13.96 -23.92
CA ILE A 456 -21.89 15.35 -23.59
C ILE A 456 -22.91 15.43 -22.45
N VAL A 457 -24.01 14.67 -22.54
CA VAL A 457 -25.03 14.61 -21.49
C VAL A 457 -24.43 14.15 -20.15
N LEU A 458 -23.50 13.19 -20.18
CA LEU A 458 -22.81 12.75 -18.97
C LEU A 458 -21.90 13.84 -18.37
N VAL A 459 -21.12 14.54 -19.18
CA VAL A 459 -20.23 15.61 -18.68
C VAL A 459 -21.01 16.81 -18.16
N GLU A 460 -22.25 17.02 -18.60
CA GLU A 460 -23.17 18.06 -18.10
C GLU A 460 -23.91 17.66 -16.81
N GLY A 461 -23.99 16.37 -16.50
CA GLY A 461 -24.74 15.85 -15.37
C GLY A 461 -24.15 16.20 -14.00
N ARG A 462 -25.01 16.29 -12.98
CA ARG A 462 -24.60 16.25 -11.57
C ARG A 462 -24.59 14.79 -11.11
N LEU A 463 -23.39 14.21 -11.03
CA LEU A 463 -23.18 12.79 -10.77
C LEU A 463 -22.40 12.58 -9.46
N SER A 464 -22.50 11.39 -8.89
CA SER A 464 -21.76 10.96 -7.70
C SER A 464 -21.15 9.57 -7.91
N GLY A 465 -20.25 9.15 -7.02
CA GLY A 465 -19.65 7.81 -7.02
C GLY A 465 -18.92 7.47 -8.33
N GLU A 466 -19.18 6.28 -8.87
CA GLU A 466 -18.59 5.76 -10.12
C GLU A 466 -18.92 6.66 -11.33
N ALA A 467 -20.14 7.17 -11.40
CA ALA A 467 -20.59 8.00 -12.52
C ALA A 467 -19.83 9.33 -12.58
N LEU A 468 -19.51 9.94 -11.43
CA LEU A 468 -18.66 11.13 -11.35
C LEU A 468 -17.21 10.82 -11.79
N ARG A 469 -16.67 9.65 -11.43
CA ARG A 469 -15.37 9.20 -11.93
C ARG A 469 -15.35 9.06 -13.45
N MET A 470 -16.40 8.48 -14.03
CA MET A 470 -16.55 8.38 -15.49
C MET A 470 -16.72 9.74 -16.16
N GLN A 471 -17.46 10.65 -15.53
CA GLN A 471 -17.62 12.04 -15.98
C GLN A 471 -16.27 12.75 -16.12
N ASN A 472 -15.46 12.72 -15.06
CA ASN A 472 -14.14 13.36 -15.05
C ASN A 472 -13.21 12.72 -16.09
N SER A 473 -13.23 11.39 -16.20
CA SER A 473 -12.45 10.71 -17.23
C SER A 473 -12.89 11.11 -18.64
N LEU A 474 -14.18 11.31 -18.91
CA LEU A 474 -14.64 11.80 -20.21
C LEU A 474 -14.15 13.22 -20.45
N LYS A 475 -14.27 14.14 -19.48
CA LYS A 475 -13.74 15.51 -19.62
C LYS A 475 -12.26 15.50 -20.02
N THR A 476 -11.45 14.67 -19.35
CA THR A 476 -10.03 14.50 -19.70
C THR A 476 -9.83 13.99 -21.12
N LEU A 477 -10.66 13.07 -21.62
CA LEU A 477 -10.58 12.60 -23.02
C LEU A 477 -10.87 13.73 -24.02
N PHE A 478 -11.92 14.52 -23.80
CA PHE A 478 -12.23 15.69 -24.64
C PHE A 478 -11.08 16.70 -24.68
N GLU A 479 -10.34 16.80 -23.57
CA GLU A 479 -9.18 17.68 -23.48
C GLU A 479 -7.92 17.14 -24.17
N GLN A 480 -7.90 15.91 -24.68
CA GLN A 480 -6.75 15.35 -25.40
C GLN A 480 -6.81 15.69 -26.90
N SER A 481 -5.79 16.41 -27.39
CA SER A 481 -5.76 16.86 -28.80
C SER A 481 -5.78 15.70 -29.80
N LYS A 482 -4.97 14.65 -29.58
CA LYS A 482 -4.92 13.48 -30.47
C LYS A 482 -6.24 12.72 -30.53
N TRP A 483 -6.95 12.63 -29.40
CA TRP A 483 -8.25 11.99 -29.34
C TRP A 483 -9.28 12.80 -30.13
N LEU A 484 -9.31 14.12 -29.94
CA LEU A 484 -10.22 15.02 -30.66
C LEU A 484 -9.96 15.00 -32.18
N GLU A 485 -8.69 14.98 -32.60
CA GLU A 485 -8.27 14.80 -34.00
C GLU A 485 -8.85 13.51 -34.61
N ALA A 486 -8.73 12.38 -33.89
CA ALA A 486 -9.26 11.10 -34.35
C ALA A 486 -10.79 11.15 -34.48
N ILE A 487 -11.50 11.71 -33.49
CA ILE A 487 -12.95 11.87 -33.53
C ILE A 487 -13.38 12.72 -34.74
N PHE A 488 -12.75 13.87 -34.97
CA PHE A 488 -13.07 14.73 -36.12
C PHE A 488 -12.83 14.06 -37.46
N THR A 489 -11.80 13.23 -37.57
CA THR A 489 -11.48 12.50 -38.80
C THR A 489 -12.62 11.54 -39.20
N GLU A 490 -13.30 10.96 -38.21
CA GLU A 490 -14.38 10.00 -38.44
C GLU A 490 -15.77 10.62 -38.63
N LEU A 491 -15.98 11.84 -38.13
CA LEU A 491 -17.23 12.57 -38.32
C LEU A 491 -17.28 13.20 -39.71
N ASP A 492 -18.45 13.14 -40.35
CA ASP A 492 -18.73 13.92 -41.55
C ASP A 492 -18.98 15.41 -41.23
N THR A 493 -19.04 16.27 -42.24
CA THR A 493 -19.18 17.72 -42.04
C THR A 493 -20.45 18.09 -41.25
N PRO A 494 -21.65 17.55 -41.53
CA PRO A 494 -22.83 17.79 -40.71
C PRO A 494 -22.66 17.37 -39.24
N GLN A 495 -22.07 16.20 -38.99
CA GLN A 495 -21.87 15.72 -37.63
C GLN A 495 -20.83 16.55 -36.86
N ARG A 496 -19.77 17.03 -37.52
CA ARG A 496 -18.80 17.98 -36.92
C ARG A 496 -19.48 19.27 -36.49
N GLN A 497 -20.40 19.78 -37.31
CA GLN A 497 -21.20 20.97 -36.98
C GLN A 497 -22.07 20.74 -35.74
N LEU A 498 -22.87 19.66 -35.73
CA LEU A 498 -23.71 19.33 -34.57
C LEU A 498 -22.88 19.11 -33.30
N PHE A 499 -21.75 18.41 -33.40
CA PHE A 499 -20.87 18.16 -32.28
C PHE A 499 -20.27 19.46 -31.73
N PHE A 500 -19.79 20.34 -32.61
CA PHE A 500 -19.29 21.67 -32.25
C PHE A 500 -20.35 22.52 -31.57
N GLU A 501 -21.58 22.56 -32.10
CA GLU A 501 -22.68 23.30 -31.49
C GLU A 501 -23.05 22.77 -30.10
N ARG A 502 -23.08 21.44 -29.91
CA ARG A 502 -23.34 20.83 -28.59
C ARG A 502 -22.23 21.16 -27.58
N VAL A 503 -20.96 21.08 -27.98
CA VAL A 503 -19.84 21.46 -27.09
C VAL A 503 -19.84 22.97 -26.80
N GLN A 504 -20.14 23.81 -27.80
CA GLN A 504 -20.21 25.26 -27.64
C GLN A 504 -21.33 25.69 -26.68
N ALA A 505 -22.48 25.00 -26.71
CA ALA A 505 -23.60 25.23 -25.80
C ALA A 505 -23.37 24.66 -24.39
N SER A 506 -22.45 23.71 -24.24
CA SER A 506 -22.21 23.01 -22.98
C SER A 506 -21.58 23.91 -21.92
N GLN A 507 -22.00 23.73 -20.67
CA GLN A 507 -21.43 24.37 -19.48
C GLN A 507 -20.57 23.41 -18.64
N ALA A 508 -20.19 22.26 -19.21
CA ALA A 508 -19.49 21.21 -18.47
C ALA A 508 -18.04 21.55 -18.10
N TRP A 509 -17.41 22.51 -18.77
CA TRP A 509 -16.01 22.91 -18.57
C TRP A 509 -15.91 24.35 -18.05
N ASP A 510 -14.82 24.65 -17.34
CA ASP A 510 -14.51 26.03 -16.95
C ASP A 510 -14.27 26.92 -18.20
N PRO A 511 -14.42 28.25 -18.08
CA PRO A 511 -14.33 29.15 -19.24
C PRO A 511 -13.01 29.11 -20.01
N SER A 512 -11.89 28.73 -19.37
CA SER A 512 -10.58 28.65 -20.01
C SER A 512 -10.49 27.37 -20.84
N THR A 513 -10.79 26.23 -20.21
CA THR A 513 -10.76 24.91 -20.86
C THR A 513 -11.78 24.84 -21.99
N HIS A 514 -12.97 25.41 -21.80
CA HIS A 514 -14.00 25.50 -22.84
C HIS A 514 -13.52 26.27 -24.08
N ARG A 515 -12.89 27.43 -23.88
CA ARG A 515 -12.30 28.22 -24.98
C ARG A 515 -11.18 27.46 -25.70
N SER A 516 -10.31 26.77 -24.96
CA SER A 516 -9.24 25.96 -25.53
C SER A 516 -9.76 24.79 -26.36
N LEU A 517 -10.83 24.12 -25.89
CA LEU A 517 -11.50 23.04 -26.61
C LEU A 517 -12.09 23.54 -27.94
N LEU A 518 -12.88 24.62 -27.89
CA LEU A 518 -13.47 25.22 -29.10
C LEU A 518 -12.39 25.72 -30.08
N GLY A 519 -11.33 26.34 -29.58
CA GLY A 519 -10.21 26.80 -30.42
C GLY A 519 -9.52 25.64 -31.15
N ARG A 520 -9.39 24.48 -30.51
CA ARG A 520 -8.86 23.27 -31.16
C ARG A 520 -9.81 22.70 -32.20
N MET A 521 -11.11 22.63 -31.91
CA MET A 521 -12.12 22.19 -32.89
C MET A 521 -12.10 23.08 -34.15
N LEU A 522 -12.03 24.40 -33.99
CA LEU A 522 -11.89 25.35 -35.11
C LEU A 522 -10.59 25.20 -35.90
N LYS A 523 -9.50 24.81 -35.23
CA LYS A 523 -8.22 24.51 -35.89
C LYS A 523 -8.31 23.25 -36.75
N LEU A 524 -9.08 22.25 -36.31
CA LEU A 524 -9.30 21.00 -37.04
C LEU A 524 -10.25 21.18 -38.22
N ASP A 525 -11.28 22.01 -38.06
CA ASP A 525 -12.23 22.32 -39.12
C ASP A 525 -12.58 23.82 -39.12
N PRO A 526 -11.88 24.62 -39.94
CA PRO A 526 -12.12 26.06 -40.05
C PRO A 526 -13.52 26.44 -40.54
N SER A 527 -14.24 25.53 -41.21
CA SER A 527 -15.60 25.80 -41.70
C SER A 527 -16.63 26.00 -40.58
N LEU A 528 -16.27 25.64 -39.35
CA LEU A 528 -17.10 25.83 -38.15
C LEU A 528 -17.12 27.30 -37.66
N ALA A 529 -16.21 28.17 -38.13
CA ALA A 529 -16.07 29.54 -37.65
C ALA A 529 -17.31 30.42 -37.91
N ASP A 530 -18.04 30.17 -38.99
CA ASP A 530 -19.25 30.94 -39.35
C ASP A 530 -20.46 30.59 -38.48
N ARG A 531 -20.36 29.52 -37.67
CA ARG A 531 -21.37 29.09 -36.70
C ARG A 531 -21.18 29.86 -35.39
N LYS A 532 -21.52 31.15 -35.41
CA LYS A 532 -21.72 31.94 -34.18
C LYS A 532 -22.80 31.26 -33.34
N ARG A 533 -22.54 31.14 -32.02
CA ARG A 533 -23.48 30.80 -30.94
C ARG A 533 -24.93 30.88 -31.43
N ALA A 534 -25.50 29.77 -31.89
CA ALA A 534 -26.94 29.67 -31.88
C ALA A 534 -27.29 29.80 -30.39
N ALA A 535 -27.93 30.90 -30.03
CA ALA A 535 -28.41 31.08 -28.69
C ALA A 535 -29.40 29.95 -28.44
N VAL A 536 -28.91 28.85 -27.85
CA VAL A 536 -29.76 27.98 -27.06
C VAL A 536 -30.47 28.95 -26.12
N PRO A 537 -31.81 29.02 -26.14
CA PRO A 537 -32.50 29.72 -25.09
C PRO A 537 -31.99 29.05 -23.83
N GLN A 538 -31.16 29.75 -23.06
CA GLN A 538 -31.02 29.36 -21.67
C GLN A 538 -32.48 29.26 -21.21
N PRO A 539 -32.90 28.16 -20.57
CA PRO A 539 -34.05 28.28 -19.70
C PRO A 539 -33.69 29.51 -18.87
N GLN A 540 -34.44 30.62 -19.04
CA GLN A 540 -34.26 31.76 -18.16
C GLN A 540 -34.29 31.13 -16.79
N GLU A 541 -33.16 31.11 -16.07
CA GLU A 541 -33.17 30.65 -14.70
C GLU A 541 -34.18 31.58 -14.04
N ALA A 542 -35.38 31.04 -13.80
CA ALA A 542 -36.47 31.79 -13.23
C ALA A 542 -35.88 32.39 -11.96
N VAL A 543 -35.84 33.72 -11.90
CA VAL A 543 -35.27 34.43 -10.76
C VAL A 543 -35.96 33.86 -9.52
N ARG A 544 -35.17 33.28 -8.62
CA ARG A 544 -35.71 32.65 -7.42
C ARG A 544 -35.98 33.76 -6.41
N TRP A 545 -37.18 33.76 -5.84
CA TRP A 545 -37.63 34.82 -4.95
C TRP A 545 -37.82 34.30 -3.52
N THR A 546 -37.66 35.19 -2.56
CA THR A 546 -37.95 34.99 -1.12
C THR A 546 -38.35 36.34 -0.51
N SER A 547 -39.00 36.35 0.65
CA SER A 547 -39.32 37.58 1.37
C SER A 547 -38.06 38.34 1.79
N TRP A 548 -38.18 39.66 1.96
CA TRP A 548 -37.09 40.49 2.50
C TRP A 548 -36.65 40.04 3.90
N ARG A 549 -37.60 39.61 4.74
CA ARG A 549 -37.34 39.01 6.05
C ARG A 549 -36.43 37.79 5.94
N SER A 550 -36.81 36.76 5.17
CA SER A 550 -36.06 35.50 5.08
C SER A 550 -34.73 35.67 4.34
N LEU A 551 -34.63 36.60 3.38
CA LEU A 551 -33.34 36.97 2.80
C LEU A 551 -32.39 37.54 3.86
N LYS A 552 -32.88 38.48 4.68
CA LYS A 552 -32.10 39.10 5.75
C LYS A 552 -31.68 38.08 6.81
N GLU A 553 -32.57 37.16 7.17
CA GLU A 553 -32.27 36.03 8.06
C GLU A 553 -31.15 35.15 7.50
N ARG A 554 -31.23 34.76 6.22
CA ARG A 554 -30.21 33.95 5.57
C ARG A 554 -28.85 34.66 5.50
N GLN A 555 -28.86 35.97 5.26
CA GLN A 555 -27.64 36.80 5.29
C GLN A 555 -27.03 36.90 6.69
N LEU A 556 -27.84 37.01 7.74
CA LEU A 556 -27.37 37.02 9.13
C LEU A 556 -26.76 35.66 9.52
N LEU A 557 -27.40 34.55 9.12
CA LEU A 557 -26.85 33.20 9.33
C LEU A 557 -25.52 33.01 8.60
N TYR A 558 -25.41 33.49 7.36
CA TYR A 558 -24.14 33.46 6.61
C TYR A 558 -23.06 34.28 7.30
N LYS A 559 -23.41 35.48 7.78
CA LYS A 559 -22.49 36.36 8.51
C LYS A 559 -22.00 35.68 9.80
N ARG A 560 -22.89 35.09 10.61
CA ARG A 560 -22.53 34.31 11.81
C ARG A 560 -21.58 33.16 11.49
N LEU A 561 -21.86 32.41 10.42
CA LEU A 561 -21.01 31.30 9.99
C LEU A 561 -19.57 31.78 9.66
N VAL A 562 -19.45 32.92 8.97
CA VAL A 562 -18.16 33.46 8.53
C VAL A 562 -17.40 34.20 9.64
N GLU A 563 -18.10 34.98 10.46
CA GLU A 563 -17.48 35.87 11.46
C GLU A 563 -17.35 35.21 12.85
N GLU A 564 -18.15 34.18 13.15
CA GLU A 564 -18.15 33.53 14.47
C GLU A 564 -17.73 32.05 14.37
N GLU A 565 -18.48 31.22 13.62
CA GLU A 565 -18.28 29.76 13.62
C GLU A 565 -16.95 29.32 13.00
N LEU A 566 -16.58 29.88 11.83
CA LEU A 566 -15.32 29.55 11.15
C LEU A 566 -14.07 30.00 11.95
N PRO A 567 -14.02 31.22 12.51
CA PRO A 567 -12.93 31.62 13.41
C PRO A 567 -12.86 30.79 14.68
N LYS A 568 -14.00 30.46 15.30
CA LYS A 568 -14.06 29.60 16.48
C LYS A 568 -13.50 28.21 16.20
N ASN A 569 -13.94 27.57 15.12
CA ASN A 569 -13.38 26.27 14.71
C ASN A 569 -11.88 26.35 14.39
N SER A 570 -11.42 27.45 13.76
CA SER A 570 -9.99 27.66 13.52
C SER A 570 -9.19 27.76 14.82
N HIS A 571 -9.76 28.37 15.85
CA HIS A 571 -9.20 28.38 17.21
C HIS A 571 -9.20 26.97 17.83
N ASP A 572 -10.31 26.24 17.73
CA ASP A 572 -10.44 24.87 18.25
C ASP A 572 -9.40 23.92 17.60
N ILE A 573 -9.14 24.04 16.30
CA ILE A 573 -8.09 23.29 15.60
C ILE A 573 -6.68 23.66 16.12
N ALA A 574 -6.45 24.95 16.42
CA ALA A 574 -5.17 25.42 16.94
C ALA A 574 -4.92 24.91 18.36
N VAL A 575 -5.96 24.92 19.20
CA VAL A 575 -5.95 24.33 20.55
C VAL A 575 -5.75 22.81 20.47
N ALA A 576 -6.50 22.10 19.64
CA ALA A 576 -6.35 20.66 19.41
C ALA A 576 -4.92 20.28 18.95
N ARG A 577 -4.30 21.10 18.10
CA ARG A 577 -2.91 20.94 17.63
C ARG A 577 -1.88 21.12 18.75
N SER A 578 -2.18 21.89 19.79
CA SER A 578 -1.26 22.14 20.90
C SER A 578 -1.06 20.93 21.84
N TYR A 579 -1.96 19.93 21.79
CA TYR A 579 -1.93 18.76 22.68
C TYR A 579 -0.95 17.64 22.25
N GLY A 580 -0.13 17.85 21.22
CA GLY A 580 0.92 16.91 20.83
C GLY A 580 0.52 15.96 19.70
N ASP A 581 0.73 14.65 19.88
CA ASP A 581 0.77 13.66 18.80
C ASP A 581 -0.51 13.66 17.92
N LEU A 582 -0.36 14.18 16.70
CA LEU A 582 -1.47 14.48 15.79
C LEU A 582 -2.06 13.22 15.13
N ARG A 583 -1.40 12.07 15.24
CA ARG A 583 -1.87 10.81 14.63
C ARG A 583 -2.91 10.07 15.47
N GLU A 584 -3.00 10.36 16.77
CA GLU A 584 -3.96 9.71 17.68
C GLU A 584 -5.00 10.69 18.29
N ASN A 585 -4.89 11.98 18.00
CA ASN A 585 -5.77 13.00 18.57
C ASN A 585 -7.14 13.04 17.86
N PHE A 586 -8.14 12.37 18.44
CA PHE A 586 -9.53 12.36 17.97
C PHE A 586 -10.17 13.75 17.87
N GLU A 587 -9.82 14.68 18.77
CA GLU A 587 -10.36 16.05 18.77
C GLU A 587 -9.87 16.85 17.58
N TYR A 588 -8.60 16.65 17.18
CA TYR A 588 -8.04 17.29 15.97
C TYR A 588 -8.72 16.80 14.69
N GLN A 589 -8.97 15.48 14.59
CA GLN A 589 -9.65 14.91 13.43
C GLN A 589 -11.12 15.38 13.35
N ALA A 590 -11.83 15.37 14.48
CA ALA A 590 -13.21 15.88 14.56
C ALA A 590 -13.31 17.37 14.20
N ALA A 591 -12.39 18.21 14.68
CA ALA A 591 -12.37 19.64 14.36
C ALA A 591 -12.10 19.90 12.87
N LYS A 592 -11.21 19.12 12.24
CA LYS A 592 -11.00 19.18 10.77
C LYS A 592 -12.20 18.72 9.97
N ASP A 593 -12.91 17.70 10.41
CA ASP A 593 -14.13 17.22 9.75
C ASP A 593 -15.24 18.26 9.87
N PHE A 594 -15.37 18.87 11.04
CA PHE A 594 -16.28 20.00 11.25
C PHE A 594 -15.91 21.21 10.39
N GLN A 595 -14.61 21.48 10.19
CA GLN A 595 -14.16 22.55 9.29
C GLN A 595 -14.59 22.30 7.84
N ARG A 596 -14.49 21.06 7.37
CA ARG A 596 -14.98 20.68 6.03
C ARG A 596 -16.49 20.92 5.89
N GLN A 597 -17.27 20.59 6.92
CA GLN A 597 -18.71 20.83 6.92
C GLN A 597 -19.05 22.34 6.90
N LEU A 598 -18.35 23.16 7.69
CA LEU A 598 -18.56 24.62 7.69
C LEU A 598 -18.20 25.25 6.34
N LEU A 599 -17.10 24.84 5.72
CA LEU A 599 -16.69 25.35 4.40
C LEU A 599 -17.65 24.93 3.28
N GLN A 600 -18.18 23.70 3.33
CA GLN A 600 -19.22 23.26 2.41
C GLN A 600 -20.49 24.10 2.57
N ARG A 601 -20.95 24.28 3.81
CA ARG A 601 -22.13 25.11 4.13
C ARG A 601 -21.92 26.57 3.70
N GLN A 602 -20.70 27.09 3.83
CA GLN A 602 -20.35 28.42 3.34
C GLN A 602 -20.54 28.54 1.82
N ASP A 603 -20.01 27.60 1.03
CA ASP A 603 -20.14 27.61 -0.43
C ASP A 603 -21.60 27.47 -0.87
N GLU A 604 -22.35 26.54 -0.26
CA GLU A 604 -23.78 26.35 -0.52
C GLU A 604 -24.58 27.63 -0.25
N MET A 605 -24.42 28.24 0.93
CA MET A 605 -25.11 29.49 1.28
C MET A 605 -24.67 30.66 0.41
N GLN A 606 -23.39 30.72 0.02
CA GLN A 606 -22.89 31.77 -0.87
C GLN A 606 -23.47 31.65 -2.28
N GLN A 607 -23.62 30.44 -2.81
CA GLN A 607 -24.27 30.19 -4.09
C GLN A 607 -25.76 30.54 -4.02
N GLU A 608 -26.46 30.07 -2.99
CA GLU A 608 -27.87 30.40 -2.75
C GLU A 608 -28.12 31.92 -2.70
N LEU A 609 -27.32 32.65 -1.93
CA LEU A 609 -27.42 34.11 -1.81
C LEU A 609 -27.10 34.87 -3.13
N LYS A 610 -26.39 34.26 -4.08
CA LYS A 610 -26.18 34.85 -5.41
C LYS A 610 -27.42 34.73 -6.31
N HIS A 611 -28.20 33.67 -6.14
CA HIS A 611 -29.26 33.31 -7.07
C HIS A 611 -30.67 33.62 -6.56
N VAL A 612 -30.87 33.78 -5.25
CA VAL A 612 -32.16 34.12 -4.63
C VAL A 612 -32.24 35.61 -4.31
N LYS A 613 -33.34 36.26 -4.71
CA LYS A 613 -33.57 37.69 -4.51
C LYS A 613 -34.76 37.96 -3.59
N GLY A 614 -34.66 39.05 -2.84
CA GLY A 614 -35.73 39.55 -1.98
C GLY A 614 -36.87 40.14 -2.83
N HIS A 615 -38.10 39.83 -2.45
CA HIS A 615 -39.32 40.31 -3.10
C HIS A 615 -40.37 40.64 -2.01
N ASP A 616 -41.20 41.66 -2.25
CA ASP A 616 -42.27 42.03 -1.30
C ASP A 616 -43.63 41.39 -1.62
N PHE A 617 -43.72 40.77 -2.79
CA PHE A 617 -44.93 40.13 -3.33
C PHE A 617 -46.14 41.08 -3.33
N ALA A 618 -45.89 42.39 -3.39
CA ALA A 618 -46.91 43.38 -3.65
C ALA A 618 -47.39 43.25 -5.11
N ASP A 619 -48.66 43.51 -5.34
CA ASP A 619 -49.26 43.59 -6.68
C ASP A 619 -49.26 42.27 -7.50
N VAL A 620 -49.17 41.11 -6.83
CA VAL A 620 -49.34 39.81 -7.47
C VAL A 620 -50.83 39.57 -7.81
N PRO A 621 -51.18 39.29 -9.08
CA PRO A 621 -52.54 38.92 -9.47
C PRO A 621 -53.04 37.69 -8.69
N CYS A 622 -54.27 37.74 -8.20
CA CYS A 622 -54.87 36.69 -7.37
C CYS A 622 -55.85 35.79 -8.13
N ASP A 623 -55.63 35.65 -9.44
CA ASP A 623 -56.46 34.83 -10.33
C ASP A 623 -56.04 33.35 -10.33
N LYS A 624 -54.77 33.08 -10.04
CA LYS A 624 -54.19 31.74 -9.92
C LYS A 624 -53.29 31.66 -8.70
N VAL A 625 -53.15 30.44 -8.18
CA VAL A 625 -52.22 30.19 -7.09
C VAL A 625 -50.78 30.38 -7.57
N GLY A 626 -50.01 31.19 -6.84
CA GLY A 626 -48.56 31.31 -6.99
C GLY A 626 -47.93 31.99 -5.78
N PRO A 627 -46.63 32.31 -5.82
CA PRO A 627 -45.95 33.05 -4.77
C PRO A 627 -46.57 34.44 -4.59
N GLY A 628 -47.05 34.74 -3.38
CA GLY A 628 -47.79 35.97 -3.06
C GLY A 628 -49.31 35.78 -2.97
N THR A 629 -49.81 34.54 -2.92
CA THR A 629 -51.25 34.24 -2.82
C THR A 629 -51.58 33.46 -1.54
N THR A 630 -52.71 33.78 -0.93
CA THR A 630 -53.31 33.00 0.16
C THR A 630 -54.42 32.11 -0.40
N VAL A 631 -54.33 30.80 -0.14
CA VAL A 631 -55.22 29.77 -0.67
C VAL A 631 -56.07 29.21 0.46
N VAL A 632 -57.38 29.21 0.29
CA VAL A 632 -58.34 28.55 1.19
C VAL A 632 -58.79 27.24 0.55
N LEU A 633 -58.48 26.13 1.21
CA LEU A 633 -58.82 24.78 0.78
C LEU A 633 -59.98 24.24 1.62
N ARG A 634 -60.98 23.65 0.96
CA ARG A 634 -62.02 22.84 1.59
C ARG A 634 -61.70 21.36 1.41
N MET A 635 -61.52 20.68 2.53
CA MET A 635 -61.25 19.24 2.59
C MET A 635 -62.55 18.43 2.41
N GLU A 636 -62.44 17.14 2.10
CA GLU A 636 -63.61 16.24 1.98
C GLU A 636 -64.40 16.08 3.28
N ASP A 637 -63.75 16.20 4.44
CA ASP A 637 -64.39 16.16 5.76
C ASP A 637 -65.16 17.45 6.12
N GLY A 638 -65.17 18.45 5.22
CA GLY A 638 -65.82 19.74 5.40
C GLY A 638 -64.98 20.78 6.13
N SER A 639 -63.79 20.43 6.62
CA SER A 639 -62.86 21.38 7.25
C SER A 639 -62.22 22.33 6.23
N GLN A 640 -61.84 23.52 6.70
CA GLN A 640 -61.11 24.50 5.90
C GLN A 640 -59.67 24.62 6.38
N ARG A 641 -58.72 24.68 5.43
CA ARG A 641 -57.30 24.94 5.69
C ARG A 641 -56.83 26.10 4.84
N THR A 642 -56.13 27.05 5.45
CA THR A 642 -55.64 28.25 4.77
C THR A 642 -54.13 28.25 4.76
N TYR A 643 -53.53 28.47 3.58
CA TYR A 643 -52.07 28.52 3.41
C TYR A 643 -51.67 29.73 2.59
N THR A 644 -50.61 30.41 3.02
CA THR A 644 -50.01 31.52 2.28
C THR A 644 -48.74 31.02 1.60
N ILE A 645 -48.68 31.11 0.27
CA ILE A 645 -47.52 30.64 -0.50
C ILE A 645 -46.61 31.84 -0.75
N LEU A 646 -45.36 31.76 -0.29
CA LEU A 646 -44.33 32.76 -0.56
C LEU A 646 -43.13 32.11 -1.25
N GLY A 647 -41.96 32.73 -1.19
CA GLY A 647 -40.76 32.28 -1.87
C GLY A 647 -40.04 31.11 -1.19
N GLU A 648 -38.86 30.80 -1.71
CA GLU A 648 -38.18 29.52 -1.47
C GLU A 648 -37.80 29.28 0.00
N TRP A 649 -37.41 30.32 0.74
CA TRP A 649 -37.01 30.22 2.15
C TRP A 649 -38.11 30.63 3.14
N ASP A 650 -39.28 31.04 2.64
CA ASP A 650 -40.33 31.60 3.47
C ASP A 650 -41.14 30.49 4.15
N ARG A 651 -41.17 30.49 5.49
CA ARG A 651 -41.98 29.55 6.28
C ARG A 651 -42.32 30.16 7.64
N ASP A 652 -43.58 30.04 8.04
CA ASP A 652 -44.04 30.40 9.38
C ASP A 652 -45.31 29.59 9.68
N GLU A 653 -45.22 28.64 10.61
CA GLU A 653 -46.34 27.74 10.92
C GLU A 653 -47.49 28.48 11.62
N ARG A 654 -47.20 29.55 12.38
CA ARG A 654 -48.23 30.31 13.11
C ARG A 654 -49.09 31.13 12.15
N LEU A 655 -48.47 31.60 11.06
CA LEU A 655 -49.13 32.36 10.01
C LEU A 655 -49.54 31.51 8.80
N ASN A 656 -49.36 30.18 8.88
CA ASN A 656 -49.57 29.24 7.77
C ASN A 656 -48.83 29.62 6.48
N ILE A 657 -47.64 30.22 6.59
CA ILE A 657 -46.77 30.54 5.46
C ILE A 657 -45.99 29.29 5.07
N ILE A 658 -46.05 28.94 3.79
CA ILE A 658 -45.33 27.81 3.19
C ILE A 658 -44.48 28.27 2.00
N SER A 659 -43.33 27.62 1.83
CA SER A 659 -42.45 27.85 0.70
C SER A 659 -43.06 27.31 -0.59
N ASN A 660 -42.86 28.01 -1.70
CA ASN A 660 -43.22 27.54 -3.04
C ASN A 660 -42.52 26.24 -3.45
N LYS A 661 -41.49 25.79 -2.71
CA LYS A 661 -40.84 24.49 -2.93
C LYS A 661 -41.53 23.32 -2.23
N THR A 662 -42.52 23.57 -1.38
CA THR A 662 -43.26 22.49 -0.71
C THR A 662 -44.10 21.71 -1.71
N ARG A 663 -44.25 20.40 -1.48
CA ARG A 663 -45.09 19.51 -2.32
C ARG A 663 -46.53 20.02 -2.41
N LEU A 664 -47.05 20.59 -1.32
CA LEU A 664 -48.37 21.23 -1.29
C LEU A 664 -48.43 22.44 -2.23
N ALA A 665 -47.49 23.39 -2.12
CA ALA A 665 -47.46 24.56 -3.00
C ALA A 665 -47.32 24.16 -4.48
N GLN A 666 -46.48 23.16 -4.79
CA GLN A 666 -46.31 22.65 -6.15
C GLN A 666 -47.59 22.02 -6.72
N ASN A 667 -48.38 21.34 -5.90
CA ASN A 667 -49.67 20.78 -6.32
C ASN A 667 -50.73 21.87 -6.58
N LEU A 668 -50.61 23.02 -5.89
CA LEU A 668 -51.51 24.15 -6.01
C LEU A 668 -51.11 25.12 -7.14
N GLU A 669 -49.83 25.19 -7.50
CA GLU A 669 -49.28 26.15 -8.47
C GLU A 669 -50.11 26.22 -9.77
N GLY A 670 -50.51 27.43 -10.15
CA GLY A 670 -51.25 27.72 -11.38
C GLY A 670 -52.73 27.32 -11.38
N LYS A 671 -53.25 26.74 -10.30
CA LYS A 671 -54.67 26.38 -10.15
C LYS A 671 -55.54 27.59 -9.82
N ALA A 672 -56.81 27.52 -10.17
CA ALA A 672 -57.78 28.59 -9.93
C ALA A 672 -58.82 28.19 -8.88
N CYS A 673 -59.60 29.17 -8.42
CA CYS A 673 -60.75 28.91 -7.55
C CYS A 673 -61.71 27.90 -8.19
N GLY A 674 -62.12 26.90 -7.41
CA GLY A 674 -63.00 25.81 -7.83
C GLY A 674 -62.28 24.53 -8.24
N ASP A 675 -60.98 24.57 -8.48
CA ASP A 675 -60.18 23.40 -8.86
C ASP A 675 -60.01 22.40 -7.70
N THR A 676 -59.88 21.12 -8.07
CA THR A 676 -59.60 20.03 -7.12
C THR A 676 -58.11 19.70 -7.14
N VAL A 677 -57.53 19.53 -5.96
CA VAL A 677 -56.07 19.41 -5.74
C VAL A 677 -55.76 18.36 -4.69
N ALA A 678 -54.58 17.74 -4.79
CA ALA A 678 -54.10 16.77 -3.83
C ALA A 678 -53.28 17.47 -2.72
N VAL A 679 -53.67 17.25 -1.47
CA VAL A 679 -53.02 17.76 -0.27
C VAL A 679 -52.20 16.62 0.36
N PRO A 680 -50.86 16.72 0.41
CA PRO A 680 -50.03 15.69 1.03
C PRO A 680 -50.35 15.52 2.52
N SER A 681 -50.61 14.27 2.95
CA SER A 681 -50.87 13.92 4.34
C SER A 681 -50.14 12.62 4.73
N PRO A 682 -49.81 12.39 6.02
CA PRO A 682 -49.09 11.18 6.46
C PRO A 682 -49.79 9.86 6.11
N ALA A 683 -51.12 9.88 5.94
CA ALA A 683 -51.93 8.69 5.60
C ALA A 683 -52.10 8.46 4.09
N GLY A 684 -51.47 9.27 3.23
CA GLY A 684 -51.70 9.33 1.79
C GLY A 684 -52.23 10.70 1.37
N ASP A 685 -52.26 10.98 0.07
CA ASP A 685 -52.72 12.30 -0.41
C ASP A 685 -54.25 12.43 -0.23
N GLU A 686 -54.68 13.52 0.39
CA GLU A 686 -56.10 13.86 0.59
C GLU A 686 -56.58 14.78 -0.54
N THR A 687 -57.83 14.64 -0.98
CA THR A 687 -58.40 15.53 -2.00
C THR A 687 -58.99 16.77 -1.34
N ALA A 688 -58.70 17.95 -1.89
CA ALA A 688 -59.31 19.21 -1.45
C ALA A 688 -59.76 20.05 -2.65
N ARG A 689 -60.70 20.96 -2.43
CA ARG A 689 -61.15 21.95 -3.42
C ARG A 689 -60.69 23.34 -3.03
N ILE A 690 -60.16 24.10 -3.99
CA ILE A 690 -59.82 25.51 -3.78
C ILE A 690 -61.11 26.31 -3.70
N GLU A 691 -61.39 26.89 -2.52
CA GLU A 691 -62.61 27.65 -2.26
C GLU A 691 -62.42 29.14 -2.53
N ALA A 692 -61.26 29.69 -2.22
CA ALA A 692 -60.94 31.08 -2.48
C ALA A 692 -59.43 31.30 -2.64
N LEU A 693 -59.09 32.29 -3.47
CA LEU A 693 -57.77 32.88 -3.56
C LEU A 693 -57.87 34.31 -3.02
N LEU A 694 -57.03 34.63 -2.04
CA LEU A 694 -57.02 35.92 -1.37
C LEU A 694 -55.65 36.59 -1.54
N PRO A 695 -55.61 37.92 -1.74
CA PRO A 695 -54.35 38.66 -1.72
C PRO A 695 -53.74 38.63 -0.33
N LEU A 696 -52.43 38.90 -0.24
CA LEU A 696 -51.72 38.97 1.05
C LEU A 696 -52.37 40.02 1.95
N ASP A 697 -52.75 39.60 3.16
CA ASP A 697 -53.24 40.49 4.20
C ASP A 697 -52.12 41.36 4.80
N GLU A 698 -52.50 42.35 5.61
CA GLU A 698 -51.55 43.29 6.21
C GLU A 698 -50.60 42.61 7.21
N THR A 699 -51.04 41.52 7.85
CA THR A 699 -50.23 40.75 8.79
C THR A 699 -49.08 40.05 8.08
N ILE A 700 -49.34 39.42 6.94
CA ILE A 700 -48.31 38.78 6.11
C ILE A 700 -47.39 39.83 5.48
N ARG A 701 -47.93 40.95 4.99
CA ARG A 701 -47.10 42.05 4.44
C ARG A 701 -46.16 42.64 5.48
N ALA A 702 -46.64 42.82 6.71
CA ALA A 702 -45.81 43.23 7.84
C ALA A 702 -44.75 42.17 8.15
N TRP A 703 -45.09 40.88 8.11
CA TRP A 703 -44.13 39.79 8.30
C TRP A 703 -43.03 39.81 7.23
N ILE A 704 -43.36 39.94 5.94
CA ILE A 704 -42.40 39.99 4.82
C ILE A 704 -41.35 41.10 5.00
N ARG A 705 -41.75 42.25 5.57
CA ARG A 705 -40.90 43.44 5.76
C ARG A 705 -40.28 43.51 7.15
N SER A 706 -40.74 42.70 8.10
CA SER A 706 -40.20 42.66 9.45
C SER A 706 -38.74 42.19 9.45
N SER A 707 -37.99 42.58 10.47
CA SER A 707 -36.68 41.98 10.70
C SER A 707 -36.85 40.68 11.48
N PRO A 708 -36.07 39.63 11.20
CA PRO A 708 -36.02 38.46 12.08
C PRO A 708 -35.59 38.92 13.47
N GLU A 709 -36.41 38.62 14.49
CA GLU A 709 -36.06 38.87 15.89
C GLU A 709 -34.88 37.99 16.30
N HIS A 710 -34.08 38.45 17.27
CA HIS A 710 -32.79 37.89 17.67
C HIS A 710 -32.74 36.35 17.59
N LEU A 711 -31.84 35.86 16.73
CA LEU A 711 -31.43 34.45 16.66
C LEU A 711 -30.52 34.17 17.87
N ASP A 712 -31.05 34.18 19.08
CA ASP A 712 -30.32 33.75 20.28
C ASP A 712 -30.13 32.22 20.29
#